data_AF-A0A7X3XK90-F1
#
_entry.id   AF-A0A7X3XK90-F1
#
_cell.length_a   1.000
_cell.length_b   1.000
_cell.length_c   1.000
_cell.angle_alpha   90.00
_cell.angle_beta   90.00
_cell.angle_gamma   90.00
#
_symmetry.space_group_name_H-M   'P 1'
#
loop_
_entity.id
_entity.type
_entity.pdbx_description
1 polymer ?
#
loop_
_entity_poly.entity_id
_entity_poly.type
_entity_poly.pdbx_seq_one_letter_code
_entity_poly.pdbx_strand_id
1 'polypeptide(L)'
;MKRLSKNIWIIVCLCATVASAEWSQWRGQNRDGILTQFSAPEVWPKQLKKLWHVELGSGDASPIVAEGRIYTHTRQKENEVVTALNLETGEILWQNSYGPVPYMWPWHGAESRGQGPFSTPVIQDGIVYTLGVTQALSAFDTETGQLLWRKDFKKHLGFGSSTSPIVVAGYCIVHVGEPKNGALTAFDARTGDVAWEWTEDGPSYASPICVEFDGIKQLVALTRKYCIGISPTTGKLYWKTPFEQVWDETVPTPVRYKDTVVLSAAETGTRAIRVRREDDEWAAEQVWDNPKIHMYTASFVLNGDLLYGFSMQRKGQFFCLDPWTGEVLWASEGRQGEYASIVSAGELLFCLTGDAKLIIVKPSAEAFEPVARYSIADSTTWAHPVILDKRILIKDASHLTLWSLEGLDLAGAVLEQLTTVASSKQANTMPLETIVWEKDGAEMVLVPAGEFQMGSNMGDPDEKPIHTVHLDAFYIDKYEVTVAQYKQFISSTGHPEPTKRWEDPQYNQPNYPVIGVTWYDAMAYAEWAGKRLPTEAEWEKAARGGLAGKKYPWGNTAPEDDEQHWANYDFLGASDGKATFPVGSFPPNGYGLYDMAGNAWEWCLDEYQQDFYTSSPRENPLGGKILANYKAITSARVIRGGSWENYDNLIRVSNRNREHPTQIHYLGFRCVAQPSR
;
A
#
# COMPACT_ATOMS: atom_id res chain seq x y z
N MET A 1 17.25 78.58 -2.57
CA MET A 1 16.98 77.71 -3.74
C MET A 1 17.15 76.26 -3.32
N LYS A 2 16.05 75.50 -3.30
CA LYS A 2 16.01 74.07 -2.94
C LYS A 2 16.56 73.22 -4.07
N ARG A 3 17.50 72.31 -3.80
CA ARG A 3 17.74 71.09 -4.60
C ARG A 3 17.83 69.92 -3.63
N LEU A 4 16.71 69.21 -3.49
CA LEU A 4 16.62 67.89 -2.88
C LEU A 4 16.92 66.87 -3.99
N SER A 5 18.07 66.21 -3.92
CA SER A 5 18.37 65.02 -4.70
C SER A 5 17.64 63.82 -4.10
N LYS A 6 16.66 63.27 -4.80
CA LYS A 6 16.06 61.98 -4.47
C LYS A 6 16.93 60.88 -5.08
N ASN A 7 17.59 60.09 -4.22
CA ASN A 7 18.16 58.80 -4.62
C ASN A 7 17.01 57.79 -4.72
N ILE A 8 16.76 57.30 -5.93
CA ILE A 8 15.85 56.19 -6.20
C ILE A 8 16.67 54.92 -6.05
N TRP A 9 16.38 54.12 -5.04
CA TRP A 9 16.88 52.75 -4.93
C TRP A 9 15.97 51.84 -5.75
N ILE A 10 16.49 51.35 -6.89
CA ILE A 10 15.84 50.29 -7.66
C ILE A 10 16.13 48.98 -6.92
N ILE A 11 15.14 48.45 -6.22
CA ILE A 11 15.18 47.08 -5.70
C ILE A 11 14.86 46.17 -6.90
N VAL A 12 15.89 45.54 -7.45
CA VAL A 12 15.74 44.44 -8.39
C VAL A 12 15.33 43.22 -7.56
N CYS A 13 14.03 42.95 -7.48
CA CYS A 13 13.55 41.64 -7.04
C CYS A 13 13.96 40.61 -8.09
N LEU A 14 15.04 39.87 -7.83
CA LEU A 14 15.26 38.57 -8.44
C LEU A 14 14.13 37.66 -7.96
N CYS A 15 13.07 37.53 -8.76
CA CYS A 15 12.18 36.39 -8.67
C CYS A 15 13.01 35.15 -9.00
N ALA A 16 13.49 34.45 -7.98
CA ALA A 16 13.91 33.07 -8.14
C ALA A 16 12.68 32.29 -8.60
N THR A 17 12.60 31.99 -9.89
CA THR A 17 11.68 30.96 -10.39
C THR A 17 12.10 29.66 -9.71
N VAL A 18 11.33 29.26 -8.70
CA VAL A 18 11.41 27.90 -8.15
C VAL A 18 11.13 26.99 -9.35
N ALA A 19 12.15 26.30 -9.85
CA ALA A 19 11.94 25.28 -10.85
C ALA A 19 10.97 24.27 -10.24
N SER A 20 9.76 24.16 -10.82
CA SER A 20 8.81 23.15 -10.40
C SER A 20 9.47 21.79 -10.59
N ALA A 21 9.27 20.87 -9.64
CA ALA A 21 9.78 19.51 -9.79
C ALA A 21 9.02 18.83 -10.95
N GLU A 22 9.73 18.60 -12.06
CA GLU A 22 9.17 18.02 -13.28
C GLU A 22 9.37 16.50 -13.30
N TRP A 23 8.28 15.76 -13.52
CA TRP A 23 8.27 14.32 -13.74
C TRP A 23 7.25 14.01 -14.83
N SER A 24 7.55 14.47 -16.03
CA SER A 24 6.59 14.59 -17.14
C SER A 24 6.24 13.28 -17.86
N GLN A 25 6.88 12.15 -17.51
CA GLN A 25 6.71 10.88 -18.21
C GLN A 25 7.13 9.66 -17.38
N TRP A 26 6.92 8.47 -17.95
CA TRP A 26 7.35 7.17 -17.40
C TRP A 26 8.78 7.21 -16.85
N ARG A 27 8.94 6.93 -15.55
CA ARG A 27 10.24 6.88 -14.84
C ARG A 27 11.07 8.15 -14.95
N GLY A 28 10.43 9.32 -15.02
CA GLY A 28 11.07 10.62 -15.02
C GLY A 28 11.49 11.08 -16.42
N GLN A 29 12.11 12.26 -16.49
CA GLN A 29 12.38 12.98 -17.75
C GLN A 29 13.13 12.14 -18.81
N ASN A 30 13.98 11.20 -18.39
CA ASN A 30 14.80 10.37 -19.28
C ASN A 30 14.36 8.90 -19.36
N ARG A 31 13.28 8.52 -18.65
CA ARG A 31 12.79 7.14 -18.53
C ARG A 31 13.72 6.13 -17.87
N ASP A 32 14.76 6.61 -17.20
CA ASP A 32 15.80 5.80 -16.55
C ASP A 32 15.55 5.58 -15.06
N GLY A 33 14.57 6.27 -14.47
CA GLY A 33 14.29 6.23 -13.03
C GLY A 33 15.34 6.97 -12.20
N ILE A 34 16.05 7.93 -12.79
CA ILE A 34 17.10 8.69 -12.12
C ILE A 34 16.62 10.12 -11.89
N LEU A 35 16.64 10.53 -10.62
CA LEU A 35 16.44 11.89 -10.19
C LEU A 35 17.81 12.57 -10.05
N THR A 36 18.03 13.63 -10.83
CA THR A 36 19.33 14.34 -10.90
C THR A 36 19.57 15.26 -9.72
N GLN A 37 18.53 15.68 -9.02
CA GLN A 37 18.62 16.56 -7.85
C GLN A 37 17.68 16.05 -6.76
N PHE A 38 18.26 15.65 -5.64
CA PHE A 38 17.54 15.28 -4.44
C PHE A 38 18.38 15.65 -3.22
N SER A 39 17.74 16.24 -2.22
CA SER A 39 18.37 16.50 -0.93
C SER A 39 17.72 15.63 0.12
N ALA A 40 18.48 14.66 0.63
CA ALA A 40 18.02 13.81 1.71
C ALA A 40 17.76 14.65 2.97
N PRO A 41 16.76 14.30 3.80
CA PRO A 41 16.67 14.85 5.14
C PRO A 41 17.91 14.44 5.94
N GLU A 42 18.44 15.33 6.77
CA GLU A 42 19.59 15.02 7.65
C GLU A 42 19.29 13.82 8.56
N VAL A 43 18.03 13.68 8.98
CA VAL A 43 17.52 12.54 9.74
C VAL A 43 16.22 12.10 9.10
N TRP A 44 16.16 10.82 8.70
CA TRP A 44 14.93 10.21 8.23
C TRP A 44 13.89 10.17 9.35
N PRO A 45 12.68 10.71 9.13
CA PRO A 45 11.66 10.70 10.17
C PRO A 45 11.17 9.28 10.41
N LYS A 46 10.63 9.01 11.61
CA LYS A 46 10.01 7.71 11.92
C LYS A 46 8.73 7.45 11.11
N GLN A 47 8.03 8.53 10.71
CA GLN A 47 6.82 8.48 9.92
C GLN A 47 6.81 9.66 8.94
N LEU A 48 6.38 9.39 7.70
CA LEU A 48 6.16 10.43 6.71
C LEU A 48 4.86 11.18 7.02
N LYS A 49 4.83 12.48 6.73
CA LYS A 49 3.61 13.27 6.91
C LYS A 49 2.77 13.20 5.65
N LYS A 50 1.56 12.63 5.75
CA LYS A 50 0.56 12.69 4.67
C LYS A 50 0.10 14.14 4.51
N LEU A 51 0.27 14.71 3.32
CA LEU A 51 -0.17 16.07 3.01
C LEU A 51 -1.63 16.08 2.53
N TRP A 52 -1.97 15.18 1.61
CA TRP A 52 -3.34 14.95 1.16
C TRP A 52 -3.48 13.53 0.58
N HIS A 53 -4.73 13.09 0.38
CA HIS A 53 -5.07 11.76 -0.12
C HIS A 53 -6.40 11.80 -0.86
N VAL A 54 -6.44 11.26 -2.09
CA VAL A 54 -7.58 11.40 -3.01
C VAL A 54 -7.86 10.09 -3.73
N GLU A 55 -9.12 9.69 -3.82
CA GLU A 55 -9.57 8.53 -4.60
C GLU A 55 -9.70 8.90 -6.09
N LEU A 56 -9.07 8.12 -6.99
CA LEU A 56 -9.06 8.39 -8.44
C LEU A 56 -9.55 7.21 -9.28
N GLY A 57 -9.75 6.05 -8.67
CA GLY A 57 -10.06 4.79 -9.35
C GLY A 57 -8.84 3.90 -9.53
N SER A 58 -9.07 2.73 -10.12
CA SER A 58 -8.09 1.67 -10.26
C SER A 58 -7.13 1.87 -11.44
N GLY A 59 -6.11 1.02 -11.53
CA GLY A 59 -5.10 1.06 -12.58
C GLY A 59 -3.70 1.31 -12.03
N ASP A 60 -2.70 0.84 -12.78
CA ASP A 60 -1.31 0.79 -12.36
C ASP A 60 -0.43 1.82 -13.11
N ALA A 61 -1.04 2.62 -13.99
CA ALA A 61 -0.37 3.74 -14.63
C ALA A 61 0.18 4.72 -13.58
N SER A 62 1.45 5.10 -13.74
CA SER A 62 2.09 5.99 -12.78
C SER A 62 1.59 7.42 -12.97
N PRO A 63 1.46 8.22 -11.89
CA PRO A 63 1.20 9.64 -12.03
C PRO A 63 2.40 10.33 -12.67
N ILE A 64 2.15 11.46 -13.33
CA ILE A 64 3.19 12.37 -13.82
C ILE A 64 2.92 13.78 -13.33
N VAL A 65 3.97 14.60 -13.21
CA VAL A 65 3.90 15.95 -12.66
C VAL A 65 4.56 16.92 -13.64
N ALA A 66 3.86 18.00 -13.95
CA ALA A 66 4.40 19.11 -14.73
C ALA A 66 3.70 20.40 -14.32
N GLU A 67 4.47 21.49 -14.20
CA GLU A 67 3.94 22.84 -13.97
C GLU A 67 2.99 22.94 -12.75
N GLY A 68 3.31 22.23 -11.65
CA GLY A 68 2.49 22.23 -10.43
C GLY A 68 1.15 21.47 -10.56
N ARG A 69 0.99 20.66 -11.60
CA ARG A 69 -0.18 19.79 -11.81
C ARG A 69 0.24 18.34 -11.86
N ILE A 70 -0.66 17.47 -11.42
CA ILE A 70 -0.52 16.02 -11.51
C ILE A 70 -1.47 15.52 -12.60
N TYR A 71 -1.02 14.59 -13.42
CA TYR A 71 -1.85 13.91 -14.40
C TYR A 71 -1.85 12.41 -14.15
N THR A 72 -3.03 11.81 -14.13
CA THR A 72 -3.21 10.37 -13.91
C THR A 72 -4.11 9.77 -14.98
N HIS A 73 -3.89 8.49 -15.30
CA HIS A 73 -4.78 7.70 -16.13
C HIS A 73 -5.27 6.51 -15.31
N THR A 74 -6.57 6.45 -15.02
CA THR A 74 -7.17 5.45 -14.13
C THR A 74 -8.42 4.85 -14.76
N ARG A 75 -9.00 3.84 -14.11
CA ARG A 75 -10.30 3.29 -14.44
C ARG A 75 -11.31 3.62 -13.35
N GLN A 76 -12.46 4.12 -13.77
CA GLN A 76 -13.62 4.36 -12.92
C GLN A 76 -14.82 3.63 -13.52
N LYS A 77 -15.25 2.56 -12.83
CA LYS A 77 -16.25 1.62 -13.35
C LYS A 77 -15.78 1.04 -14.70
N GLU A 78 -16.57 1.21 -15.75
CA GLU A 78 -16.26 0.73 -17.10
C GLU A 78 -15.45 1.72 -17.94
N ASN A 79 -15.11 2.90 -17.43
CA ASN A 79 -14.45 3.94 -18.22
C ASN A 79 -12.99 4.09 -17.81
N GLU A 80 -12.13 4.37 -18.79
CA GLU A 80 -10.80 4.91 -18.52
C GLU A 80 -10.88 6.43 -18.46
N VAL A 81 -10.21 7.02 -17.48
CA VAL A 81 -10.33 8.42 -17.07
C VAL A 81 -8.96 9.05 -16.95
N VAL A 82 -8.76 10.16 -17.65
CA VAL A 82 -7.61 11.05 -17.48
C VAL A 82 -8.02 12.15 -16.53
N THR A 83 -7.24 12.36 -15.47
CA THR A 83 -7.51 13.36 -14.44
C THR A 83 -6.31 14.29 -14.31
N ALA A 84 -6.55 15.60 -14.28
CA ALA A 84 -5.58 16.57 -13.82
C ALA A 84 -5.93 17.05 -12.41
N LEU A 85 -4.93 17.13 -11.54
CA LEU A 85 -5.06 17.60 -10.17
C LEU A 85 -4.08 18.74 -9.89
N ASN A 86 -4.43 19.59 -8.94
CA ASN A 86 -3.48 20.52 -8.34
C ASN A 86 -2.50 19.72 -7.46
N LEU A 87 -1.19 19.92 -7.65
CA LEU A 87 -0.16 19.20 -6.89
C LEU A 87 -0.22 19.50 -5.38
N GLU A 88 -0.50 20.74 -5.00
CA GLU A 88 -0.43 21.20 -3.62
C GLU A 88 -1.68 20.79 -2.83
N THR A 89 -2.86 20.84 -3.45
CA THR A 89 -4.14 20.58 -2.76
C THR A 89 -4.71 19.20 -3.01
N GLY A 90 -4.30 18.53 -4.09
CA GLY A 90 -4.94 17.30 -4.56
C GLY A 90 -6.33 17.53 -5.19
N GLU A 91 -6.77 18.78 -5.36
CA GLU A 91 -8.06 19.08 -5.97
C GLU A 91 -8.05 18.72 -7.45
N ILE A 92 -9.13 18.07 -7.89
CA ILE A 92 -9.34 17.77 -9.31
C ILE A 92 -9.61 19.07 -10.06
N LEU A 93 -8.76 19.37 -11.05
CA LEU A 93 -8.90 20.53 -11.93
C LEU A 93 -9.84 20.21 -13.10
N TRP A 94 -9.65 19.05 -13.73
CA TRP A 94 -10.51 18.54 -14.78
C TRP A 94 -10.40 17.02 -14.89
N GLN A 95 -11.43 16.42 -15.49
CA GLN A 95 -11.47 15.00 -15.86
C GLN A 95 -12.03 14.83 -17.26
N ASN A 96 -11.45 13.88 -18.00
CA ASN A 96 -11.99 13.40 -19.27
C ASN A 96 -12.01 11.88 -19.25
N SER A 97 -13.05 11.28 -19.82
CA SER A 97 -13.24 9.83 -19.78
C SER A 97 -13.70 9.29 -21.12
N TYR A 98 -13.40 8.03 -21.36
CA TYR A 98 -13.96 7.29 -22.48
C TYR A 98 -14.25 5.84 -22.09
N GLY A 99 -15.25 5.25 -22.74
CA GLY A 99 -15.68 3.89 -22.48
C GLY A 99 -17.10 3.64 -23.00
N PRO A 100 -17.69 2.48 -22.66
CA PRO A 100 -17.12 1.45 -21.79
C PRO A 100 -15.92 0.74 -22.46
N VAL A 101 -14.87 0.52 -21.67
CA VAL A 101 -13.66 -0.21 -22.05
C VAL A 101 -13.78 -1.63 -21.51
N PRO A 102 -13.99 -2.62 -22.39
CA PRO A 102 -14.31 -3.98 -21.97
C PRO A 102 -13.20 -4.56 -21.09
N TYR A 103 -13.58 -5.18 -19.98
CA TYR A 103 -12.65 -5.95 -19.15
C TYR A 103 -12.14 -7.16 -19.95
N MET A 104 -10.83 -7.34 -19.92
CA MET A 104 -10.13 -8.34 -20.70
C MET A 104 -9.31 -9.21 -19.74
N TRP A 105 -9.93 -10.21 -19.11
CA TRP A 105 -9.15 -11.28 -18.47
C TRP A 105 -9.84 -12.64 -18.54
N PRO A 106 -9.29 -13.61 -19.30
CA PRO A 106 -9.94 -14.91 -19.54
C PRO A 106 -9.52 -16.04 -18.57
N TRP A 107 -8.77 -15.75 -17.49
CA TRP A 107 -8.16 -16.79 -16.63
C TRP A 107 -8.60 -16.71 -15.17
N HIS A 108 -9.03 -17.85 -14.62
CA HIS A 108 -9.34 -18.01 -13.19
C HIS A 108 -8.03 -17.94 -12.37
N GLY A 109 -7.86 -16.88 -11.59
CA GLY A 109 -6.65 -16.60 -10.80
C GLY A 109 -6.09 -15.18 -10.98
N ALA A 110 -6.61 -14.45 -11.97
CA ALA A 110 -6.18 -13.09 -12.29
C ALA A 110 -7.01 -11.97 -11.67
N GLU A 111 -8.01 -12.32 -10.86
CA GLU A 111 -8.79 -11.35 -10.07
C GLU A 111 -7.90 -10.55 -9.09
N SER A 112 -6.63 -10.96 -8.91
CA SER A 112 -5.61 -10.28 -8.11
C SER A 112 -4.88 -9.13 -8.82
N ARG A 113 -4.91 -9.02 -10.16
CA ARG A 113 -4.27 -7.91 -10.91
C ARG A 113 -5.33 -6.93 -11.44
N GLY A 114 -5.04 -5.62 -11.29
CA GLY A 114 -5.98 -4.54 -11.61
C GLY A 114 -6.42 -4.52 -13.08
N GLN A 115 -7.57 -3.91 -13.36
CA GLN A 115 -8.19 -3.88 -14.70
C GLN A 115 -7.55 -2.86 -15.67
N GLY A 116 -6.33 -2.40 -15.36
CA GLY A 116 -5.69 -1.26 -16.00
C GLY A 116 -6.44 0.07 -15.81
N PRO A 117 -6.00 1.16 -16.47
CA PRO A 117 -4.89 1.20 -17.41
C PRO A 117 -3.51 1.03 -16.76
N PHE A 118 -2.54 0.55 -17.53
CA PHE A 118 -1.17 0.26 -17.07
C PHE A 118 -0.14 1.26 -17.62
N SER A 119 -0.43 1.87 -18.77
CA SER A 119 0.47 2.77 -19.49
C SER A 119 0.52 4.14 -18.81
N THR A 120 1.74 4.59 -18.51
CA THR A 120 1.98 5.90 -17.88
C THR A 120 1.86 7.02 -18.91
N PRO A 121 1.14 8.11 -18.62
CA PRO A 121 1.04 9.25 -19.54
C PRO A 121 2.40 9.92 -19.83
N VAL A 122 2.42 10.75 -20.87
CA VAL A 122 3.54 11.67 -21.15
C VAL A 122 3.00 13.06 -21.45
N ILE A 123 3.70 14.09 -20.97
CA ILE A 123 3.39 15.50 -21.26
C ILE A 123 4.51 16.08 -22.11
N GLN A 124 4.11 16.80 -23.15
CA GLN A 124 5.01 17.67 -23.89
C GLN A 124 4.23 18.80 -24.55
N ASP A 125 4.79 20.02 -24.54
CA ASP A 125 4.27 21.18 -25.26
C ASP A 125 2.78 21.48 -24.97
N GLY A 126 2.37 21.36 -23.69
CA GLY A 126 1.00 21.63 -23.25
C GLY A 126 -0.02 20.54 -23.58
N ILE A 127 0.43 19.37 -24.05
CA ILE A 127 -0.41 18.23 -24.41
C ILE A 127 -0.06 17.03 -23.54
N VAL A 128 -1.07 16.37 -22.98
CA VAL A 128 -0.93 15.07 -22.30
C VAL A 128 -1.40 13.94 -23.20
N TYR A 129 -0.57 12.92 -23.34
CA TYR A 129 -0.83 11.73 -24.17
C TYR A 129 -1.02 10.50 -23.28
N THR A 130 -2.06 9.72 -23.56
CA THR A 130 -2.37 8.48 -22.83
C THR A 130 -2.62 7.32 -23.78
N LEU A 131 -2.29 6.10 -23.32
CA LEU A 131 -2.63 4.87 -24.01
C LEU A 131 -3.47 3.99 -23.09
N GLY A 132 -4.64 3.56 -23.54
CA GLY A 132 -5.50 2.66 -22.77
C GLY A 132 -5.19 1.19 -22.93
N VAL A 133 -5.87 0.33 -22.14
CA VAL A 133 -5.68 -1.13 -22.25
C VAL A 133 -6.10 -1.68 -23.61
N THR A 134 -7.00 -0.97 -24.31
CA THR A 134 -7.44 -1.29 -25.67
C THR A 134 -6.64 -0.56 -26.76
N GLN A 135 -5.48 -0.01 -26.40
CA GLN A 135 -4.64 0.85 -27.24
C GLN A 135 -5.38 2.08 -27.79
N ALA A 136 -6.29 2.67 -27.01
CA ALA A 136 -6.83 3.98 -27.35
C ALA A 136 -5.79 5.06 -27.06
N LEU A 137 -5.06 5.49 -28.09
CA LEU A 137 -4.06 6.55 -27.99
C LEU A 137 -4.78 7.90 -28.07
N SER A 138 -4.72 8.69 -27.01
CA SER A 138 -5.45 9.95 -26.89
C SER A 138 -4.52 11.10 -26.54
N ALA A 139 -4.81 12.30 -27.05
CA ALA A 139 -4.13 13.53 -26.71
C ALA A 139 -5.12 14.55 -26.14
N PHE A 140 -4.77 15.19 -25.04
CA PHE A 140 -5.60 16.18 -24.37
C PHE A 140 -4.83 17.47 -24.09
N ASP A 141 -5.53 18.59 -24.13
CA ASP A 141 -5.01 19.86 -23.66
C ASP A 141 -4.77 19.83 -22.13
N THR A 142 -3.56 20.22 -21.70
CA THR A 142 -3.15 20.14 -20.29
C THR A 142 -3.90 21.10 -19.37
N GLU A 143 -4.40 22.23 -19.89
CA GLU A 143 -5.11 23.24 -19.09
C GLU A 143 -6.60 22.91 -18.94
N THR A 144 -7.24 22.51 -20.04
CA THR A 144 -8.70 22.37 -20.12
C THR A 144 -9.19 20.93 -20.06
N GLY A 145 -8.32 19.95 -20.33
CA GLY A 145 -8.72 18.54 -20.47
C GLY A 145 -9.50 18.25 -21.75
N GLN A 146 -9.54 19.18 -22.69
CA GLN A 146 -10.18 18.99 -23.99
C GLN A 146 -9.44 17.91 -24.78
N LEU A 147 -10.19 16.93 -25.31
CA LEU A 147 -9.67 15.95 -26.26
C LEU A 147 -9.28 16.65 -27.56
N LEU A 148 -8.01 16.57 -27.94
CA LEU A 148 -7.48 17.12 -29.19
C LEU A 148 -7.63 16.10 -30.32
N TRP A 149 -7.20 14.87 -30.09
CA TRP A 149 -7.36 13.76 -31.02
C TRP A 149 -7.30 12.40 -30.30
N ARG A 150 -7.87 11.37 -30.95
CA ARG A 150 -7.78 9.97 -30.50
C ARG A 150 -7.63 9.04 -31.70
N LYS A 151 -6.82 7.99 -31.55
CA LYS A 151 -6.70 6.87 -32.49
C LYS A 151 -6.96 5.55 -31.74
N ASP A 152 -7.90 4.76 -32.25
CA ASP A 152 -8.32 3.50 -31.65
C ASP A 152 -7.88 2.30 -32.54
N PHE A 153 -7.13 1.34 -31.97
CA PHE A 153 -6.54 0.22 -32.74
C PHE A 153 -7.27 -1.13 -32.61
N LYS A 154 -8.33 -1.18 -31.78
CA LYS A 154 -9.32 -2.27 -31.59
C LYS A 154 -8.90 -3.51 -30.78
N LYS A 155 -9.97 -4.23 -30.38
CA LYS A 155 -10.20 -4.95 -29.12
C LYS A 155 -9.90 -6.43 -29.24
N HIS A 156 -8.78 -6.91 -28.70
CA HIS A 156 -8.63 -8.17 -27.95
C HIS A 156 -7.14 -8.47 -27.74
N LEU A 157 -6.48 -7.66 -26.92
CA LEU A 157 -5.09 -7.86 -26.52
C LEU A 157 -5.12 -8.57 -25.17
N GLY A 158 -4.75 -9.86 -25.09
CA GLY A 158 -4.88 -10.70 -23.90
C GLY A 158 -4.82 -9.96 -22.56
N PHE A 159 -3.64 -9.43 -22.20
CA PHE A 159 -3.38 -8.67 -20.96
C PHE A 159 -3.47 -7.13 -21.14
N GLY A 160 -4.05 -6.63 -22.22
CA GLY A 160 -4.08 -5.21 -22.58
C GLY A 160 -2.73 -4.68 -23.08
N SER A 161 -2.53 -3.36 -23.03
CA SER A 161 -1.27 -2.70 -23.36
C SER A 161 -0.73 -1.94 -22.14
N SER A 162 0.59 -2.02 -21.90
CA SER A 162 1.27 -1.32 -20.80
C SER A 162 2.46 -0.46 -21.25
N THR A 163 2.81 -0.46 -22.53
CA THR A 163 3.89 0.40 -23.04
C THR A 163 3.48 1.86 -22.93
N SER A 164 4.38 2.72 -22.47
CA SER A 164 4.12 4.16 -22.27
C SER A 164 4.54 4.97 -23.50
N PRO A 165 3.64 5.77 -24.12
CA PRO A 165 3.97 6.61 -25.29
C PRO A 165 5.13 7.54 -25.01
N ILE A 166 6.02 7.75 -25.98
CA ILE A 166 7.12 8.71 -25.88
C ILE A 166 6.90 9.84 -26.87
N VAL A 167 7.14 11.09 -26.45
CA VAL A 167 7.12 12.23 -27.36
C VAL A 167 8.55 12.65 -27.64
N VAL A 168 8.94 12.66 -28.91
CA VAL A 168 10.28 13.06 -29.35
C VAL A 168 10.22 13.57 -30.78
N ALA A 169 10.97 14.64 -31.05
CA ALA A 169 11.07 15.26 -32.38
C ALA A 169 9.71 15.61 -33.02
N GLY A 170 8.73 16.03 -32.21
CA GLY A 170 7.39 16.39 -32.68
C GLY A 170 6.46 15.20 -32.92
N TYR A 171 6.89 13.98 -32.59
CA TYR A 171 6.08 12.77 -32.75
C TYR A 171 5.75 12.13 -31.40
N CYS A 172 4.50 11.73 -31.23
CA CYS A 172 4.08 10.78 -30.20
C CYS A 172 4.25 9.37 -30.77
N ILE A 173 5.18 8.59 -30.22
CA ILE A 173 5.57 7.27 -30.73
C ILE A 173 5.11 6.18 -29.76
N VAL A 174 4.47 5.15 -30.28
CA VAL A 174 3.98 4.01 -29.48
C VAL A 174 3.91 2.73 -30.33
N HIS A 175 4.13 1.57 -29.73
CA HIS A 175 3.98 0.27 -30.40
C HIS A 175 2.55 -0.24 -30.22
N VAL A 176 1.76 -0.22 -31.29
CA VAL A 176 0.30 -0.51 -31.29
C VAL A 176 -0.09 -1.48 -32.39
N GLY A 177 -1.28 -2.05 -32.30
CA GLY A 177 -1.80 -3.10 -33.17
C GLY A 177 -1.72 -4.50 -32.55
N GLU A 178 -1.98 -5.51 -33.37
CA GLU A 178 -2.09 -6.91 -32.92
C GLU A 178 -0.73 -7.50 -32.47
N PRO A 179 -0.70 -8.47 -31.54
CA PRO A 179 0.56 -9.04 -31.03
C PRO A 179 1.51 -9.65 -32.07
N LYS A 180 1.03 -9.94 -33.29
CA LYS A 180 1.85 -10.48 -34.39
C LYS A 180 2.13 -9.48 -35.52
N ASN A 181 1.28 -8.46 -35.68
CA ASN A 181 1.27 -7.58 -36.86
C ASN A 181 1.16 -6.10 -36.50
N GLY A 182 1.30 -5.74 -35.22
CA GLY A 182 1.33 -4.37 -34.77
C GLY A 182 2.62 -3.67 -35.22
N ALA A 183 2.58 -2.34 -35.24
CA ALA A 183 3.64 -1.49 -35.72
C ALA A 183 4.11 -0.54 -34.62
N LEU A 184 5.42 -0.26 -34.61
CA LEU A 184 5.95 0.88 -33.89
C LEU A 184 5.66 2.11 -34.75
N THR A 185 4.69 2.91 -34.30
CA THR A 185 4.13 4.00 -35.11
C THR A 185 4.42 5.34 -34.46
N ALA A 186 4.90 6.28 -35.27
CA ALA A 186 4.98 7.69 -34.92
C ALA A 186 3.77 8.43 -35.44
N PHE A 187 3.09 9.13 -34.54
CA PHE A 187 2.00 10.04 -34.85
C PHE A 187 2.51 11.47 -34.70
N ASP A 188 2.14 12.37 -35.62
CA ASP A 188 2.30 13.81 -35.41
C ASP A 188 1.68 14.17 -34.05
N ALA A 189 2.47 14.78 -33.17
CA ALA A 189 2.07 15.00 -31.79
C ALA A 189 0.83 15.92 -31.68
N ARG A 190 0.58 16.78 -32.68
CA ARG A 190 -0.54 17.73 -32.66
C ARG A 190 -1.78 17.23 -33.37
N THR A 191 -1.63 16.52 -34.49
CA THR A 191 -2.79 16.07 -35.30
C THR A 191 -3.15 14.61 -35.07
N GLY A 192 -2.21 13.81 -34.58
CA GLY A 192 -2.34 12.36 -34.45
C GLY A 192 -2.21 11.63 -35.79
N ASP A 193 -1.83 12.29 -36.88
CA ASP A 193 -1.64 11.63 -38.17
C ASP A 193 -0.38 10.78 -38.19
N VAL A 194 -0.43 9.63 -38.86
CA VAL A 194 0.73 8.73 -38.98
C VAL A 194 1.83 9.40 -39.79
N ALA A 195 3.01 9.56 -39.19
CA ALA A 195 4.19 10.11 -39.84
C ALA A 195 5.07 9.00 -40.43
N TRP A 196 5.31 7.93 -39.67
CA TRP A 196 6.03 6.75 -40.12
C TRP A 196 5.65 5.53 -39.28
N GLU A 197 5.89 4.35 -39.84
CA GLU A 197 5.64 3.05 -39.19
C GLU A 197 6.81 2.11 -39.42
N TRP A 198 7.14 1.34 -38.39
CA TRP A 198 8.01 0.17 -38.50
C TRP A 198 7.19 -1.08 -38.18
N THR A 199 7.08 -1.98 -39.17
CA THR A 199 6.08 -3.05 -39.19
C THR A 199 6.68 -4.46 -39.19
N GLU A 200 7.97 -4.61 -38.88
CA GLU A 200 8.64 -5.92 -39.02
C GLU A 200 8.36 -6.88 -37.84
N ASP A 201 7.93 -6.38 -36.68
CA ASP A 201 7.63 -7.22 -35.51
C ASP A 201 6.56 -6.60 -34.59
N GLY A 202 5.92 -7.46 -33.79
CA GLY A 202 4.80 -7.10 -32.93
C GLY A 202 5.17 -6.36 -31.64
N PRO A 203 4.16 -5.74 -30.98
CA PRO A 203 4.35 -4.91 -29.80
C PRO A 203 4.84 -5.70 -28.59
N SER A 204 5.66 -5.03 -27.78
CA SER A 204 6.07 -5.44 -26.44
C SER A 204 5.35 -4.62 -25.36
N TYR A 205 5.37 -5.10 -24.13
CA TYR A 205 4.85 -4.38 -22.95
C TYR A 205 5.84 -3.35 -22.41
N ALA A 206 7.12 -3.46 -22.78
CA ALA A 206 8.17 -2.55 -22.36
C ALA A 206 8.00 -1.17 -22.98
N SER A 207 8.28 -0.13 -22.18
CA SER A 207 8.30 1.24 -22.65
C SER A 207 9.63 1.52 -23.36
N PRO A 208 9.65 2.19 -24.53
CA PRO A 208 10.88 2.53 -25.22
C PRO A 208 11.63 3.66 -24.52
N ILE A 209 12.94 3.77 -24.77
CA ILE A 209 13.78 4.89 -24.32
C ILE A 209 14.33 5.65 -25.54
N CYS A 210 14.58 6.95 -25.41
CA CYS A 210 15.30 7.70 -26.43
C CYS A 210 16.68 8.08 -25.90
N VAL A 211 17.71 7.56 -26.54
CA VAL A 211 19.10 7.70 -26.11
C VAL A 211 20.00 8.06 -27.28
N GLU A 212 21.22 8.47 -26.98
CA GLU A 212 22.21 8.86 -27.98
C GLU A 212 23.36 7.88 -27.99
N PHE A 213 23.72 7.39 -29.19
CA PHE A 213 24.96 6.68 -29.46
C PHE A 213 25.72 7.45 -30.54
N ASP A 214 27.01 7.69 -30.33
CA ASP A 214 27.87 8.40 -31.29
C ASP A 214 27.26 9.73 -31.82
N GLY A 215 26.68 10.54 -30.92
CA GLY A 215 26.05 11.81 -31.28
C GLY A 215 24.68 11.71 -31.96
N ILE A 216 24.18 10.50 -32.22
CA ILE A 216 22.93 10.26 -32.96
C ILE A 216 21.85 9.74 -32.01
N LYS A 217 20.74 10.48 -31.94
CA LYS A 217 19.54 10.07 -31.19
C LYS A 217 18.87 8.87 -31.84
N GLN A 218 18.55 7.89 -31.02
CA GLN A 218 17.87 6.66 -31.41
C GLN A 218 16.76 6.37 -30.41
N LEU A 219 15.65 5.87 -30.93
CA LEU A 219 14.63 5.22 -30.11
C LEU A 219 15.06 3.76 -29.96
N VAL A 220 15.28 3.33 -28.71
CA VAL A 220 15.56 1.94 -28.38
C VAL A 220 14.28 1.31 -27.85
N ALA A 221 13.82 0.26 -28.51
CA ALA A 221 12.58 -0.42 -28.19
C ALA A 221 12.79 -1.94 -28.14
N LEU A 222 12.13 -2.58 -27.18
CA LEU A 222 11.93 -4.01 -27.20
C LEU A 222 10.66 -4.30 -27.99
N THR A 223 10.74 -5.26 -28.89
CA THR A 223 9.61 -5.82 -29.63
C THR A 223 9.38 -7.24 -29.14
N ARG A 224 8.43 -7.95 -29.74
CA ARG A 224 8.18 -9.35 -29.37
C ARG A 224 9.43 -10.25 -29.47
N LYS A 225 10.29 -10.04 -30.47
CA LYS A 225 11.44 -10.90 -30.76
C LYS A 225 12.79 -10.19 -30.76
N TYR A 226 12.81 -8.87 -30.70
CA TYR A 226 14.02 -8.09 -30.93
C TYR A 226 14.20 -6.97 -29.91
N CYS A 227 15.46 -6.57 -29.73
CA CYS A 227 15.81 -5.23 -29.30
C CYS A 227 16.24 -4.45 -30.56
N ILE A 228 15.67 -3.27 -30.77
CA ILE A 228 15.94 -2.44 -31.95
C ILE A 228 16.38 -1.05 -31.56
N GLY A 229 17.24 -0.46 -32.39
CA GLY A 229 17.52 0.97 -32.42
C GLY A 229 17.05 1.55 -33.74
N ILE A 230 16.22 2.59 -33.68
CA ILE A 230 15.57 3.19 -34.84
C ILE A 230 15.61 4.72 -34.77
N SER A 231 15.57 5.37 -35.92
CA SER A 231 15.46 6.83 -35.99
C SER A 231 14.10 7.29 -35.42
N PRO A 232 14.07 8.17 -34.40
CA PRO A 232 12.81 8.72 -33.89
C PRO A 232 12.11 9.65 -34.90
N THR A 233 12.82 10.12 -35.92
CA THR A 233 12.27 11.08 -36.90
C THR A 233 11.77 10.42 -38.17
N THR A 234 12.39 9.31 -38.60
CA THR A 234 12.13 8.71 -39.91
C THR A 234 11.68 7.25 -39.85
N GLY A 235 11.75 6.60 -38.68
CA GLY A 235 11.50 5.16 -38.59
C GLY A 235 12.56 4.31 -39.30
N LYS A 236 13.71 4.88 -39.69
CA LYS A 236 14.81 4.11 -40.28
C LYS A 236 15.46 3.23 -39.20
N LEU A 237 15.46 1.92 -39.44
CA LEU A 237 16.18 0.96 -38.60
C LEU A 237 17.68 1.23 -38.66
N TYR A 238 18.31 1.35 -37.49
CA TYR A 238 19.75 1.46 -37.35
C TYR A 238 20.35 0.08 -37.07
N TRP A 239 19.87 -0.60 -36.04
CA TRP A 239 20.33 -1.93 -35.68
C TRP A 239 19.19 -2.75 -35.07
N LYS A 240 19.36 -4.06 -35.09
CA LYS A 240 18.39 -5.03 -34.60
C LYS A 240 19.12 -6.26 -34.07
N THR A 241 18.81 -6.67 -32.86
CA THR A 241 19.39 -7.86 -32.21
C THR A 241 18.28 -8.78 -31.72
N PRO A 242 18.38 -10.11 -31.94
CA PRO A 242 17.44 -11.06 -31.39
C PRO A 242 17.39 -11.02 -29.86
N PHE A 243 16.18 -11.01 -29.33
CA PHE A 243 15.90 -11.16 -27.91
C PHE A 243 14.58 -11.90 -27.78
N GLU A 244 14.59 -13.21 -28.02
CA GLU A 244 13.39 -14.05 -27.88
C GLU A 244 13.16 -14.41 -26.41
N GLN A 245 11.90 -14.34 -25.98
CA GLN A 245 11.51 -14.49 -24.58
C GLN A 245 10.66 -15.75 -24.41
N VAL A 246 10.65 -16.31 -23.19
CA VAL A 246 9.89 -17.54 -22.91
C VAL A 246 8.38 -17.27 -22.92
N TRP A 247 8.00 -16.12 -22.39
CA TRP A 247 6.65 -15.58 -22.37
C TRP A 247 6.74 -14.30 -23.19
N ASP A 248 5.93 -14.10 -24.23
CA ASP A 248 5.91 -12.90 -25.11
C ASP A 248 5.48 -11.61 -24.34
N GLU A 249 6.00 -11.42 -23.12
CA GLU A 249 5.60 -10.51 -22.06
C GLU A 249 6.83 -9.78 -21.48
N THR A 250 7.61 -9.13 -22.35
CA THR A 250 8.71 -8.30 -21.86
C THR A 250 8.19 -6.96 -21.38
N VAL A 251 8.24 -6.75 -20.06
CA VAL A 251 7.81 -5.52 -19.39
C VAL A 251 8.97 -4.61 -18.97
N PRO A 252 10.17 -5.08 -18.56
CA PRO A 252 11.22 -4.21 -18.06
C PRO A 252 11.67 -3.21 -19.13
N THR A 253 11.74 -1.93 -18.77
CA THR A 253 12.27 -0.89 -19.64
C THR A 253 13.78 -1.09 -19.79
N PRO A 254 14.34 -1.12 -21.01
CA PRO A 254 15.79 -1.21 -21.19
C PRO A 254 16.47 0.04 -20.62
N VAL A 255 17.74 -0.08 -20.25
CA VAL A 255 18.54 1.05 -19.77
C VAL A 255 19.83 1.15 -20.58
N ARG A 256 20.23 2.37 -20.91
CA ARG A 256 21.53 2.62 -21.53
C ARG A 256 22.59 2.79 -20.45
N TYR A 257 23.69 2.04 -20.58
CA TYR A 257 24.91 2.25 -19.82
C TYR A 257 26.07 2.48 -20.79
N LYS A 258 26.57 3.72 -20.90
CA LYS A 258 27.65 4.11 -21.83
C LYS A 258 27.33 3.72 -23.28
N ASP A 259 28.06 2.78 -23.86
CA ASP A 259 27.87 2.26 -25.22
C ASP A 259 27.02 0.98 -25.27
N THR A 260 26.44 0.56 -24.14
CA THR A 260 25.58 -0.63 -24.06
C THR A 260 24.14 -0.30 -23.71
N VAL A 261 23.24 -1.20 -24.09
CA VAL A 261 21.86 -1.30 -23.66
C VAL A 261 21.74 -2.57 -22.83
N VAL A 262 21.27 -2.44 -21.58
CA VAL A 262 20.99 -3.57 -20.69
C VAL A 262 19.50 -3.88 -20.71
N LEU A 263 19.15 -5.15 -20.84
CA LEU A 263 17.78 -5.64 -20.96
C LEU A 263 17.60 -6.97 -20.22
N SER A 264 16.37 -7.22 -19.78
CA SER A 264 15.95 -8.48 -19.15
C SER A 264 14.49 -8.77 -19.44
N ALA A 265 14.12 -10.03 -19.34
CA ALA A 265 12.76 -10.53 -19.46
C ALA A 265 12.58 -11.74 -18.56
N ALA A 266 11.33 -12.10 -18.27
CA ALA A 266 11.00 -13.24 -17.42
C ALA A 266 11.58 -14.52 -18.01
N GLU A 267 12.30 -15.28 -17.18
CA GLU A 267 12.92 -16.57 -17.51
C GLU A 267 13.99 -16.53 -18.62
N THR A 268 14.34 -15.36 -19.19
CA THR A 268 15.34 -15.22 -20.26
C THR A 268 16.72 -14.74 -19.75
N GLY A 269 16.79 -14.21 -18.53
CA GLY A 269 18.02 -13.67 -17.95
C GLY A 269 18.18 -12.17 -18.17
N THR A 270 19.36 -11.65 -17.90
CA THR A 270 19.77 -10.26 -18.13
C THR A 270 20.97 -10.24 -19.06
N ARG A 271 21.02 -9.32 -20.02
CA ARG A 271 22.16 -9.19 -20.96
C ARG A 271 22.42 -7.74 -21.33
N ALA A 272 23.62 -7.49 -21.85
CA ALA A 272 23.95 -6.23 -22.49
C ALA A 272 24.25 -6.39 -23.98
N ILE A 273 23.72 -5.46 -24.75
CA ILE A 273 24.01 -5.28 -26.17
C ILE A 273 24.82 -4.01 -26.31
N ARG A 274 26.02 -4.10 -26.85
CA ARG A 274 26.82 -2.94 -27.21
C ARG A 274 26.42 -2.43 -28.58
N VAL A 275 26.23 -1.12 -28.67
CA VAL A 275 25.86 -0.42 -29.90
C VAL A 275 27.04 0.44 -30.32
N ARG A 276 27.55 0.21 -31.53
CA ARG A 276 28.65 0.97 -32.11
C ARG A 276 28.35 1.38 -33.53
N ARG A 277 29.09 2.37 -33.98
CA ARG A 277 29.07 2.84 -35.36
C ARG A 277 30.44 2.61 -35.96
N GLU A 278 30.49 1.83 -37.05
CA GLU A 278 31.71 1.47 -37.76
C GLU A 278 31.46 1.75 -39.25
N ASP A 279 32.34 2.54 -39.89
CA ASP A 279 32.21 2.93 -41.31
C ASP A 279 30.82 3.46 -41.71
N ASP A 280 30.25 4.34 -40.85
CA ASP A 280 28.89 4.90 -40.94
C ASP A 280 27.72 3.90 -40.78
N GLU A 281 28.00 2.60 -40.61
CA GLU A 281 27.02 1.55 -40.33
C GLU A 281 26.89 1.27 -38.83
N TRP A 282 25.71 0.83 -38.41
CA TRP A 282 25.44 0.49 -37.02
C TRP A 282 25.63 -1.00 -36.79
N ALA A 283 26.39 -1.33 -35.75
CA ALA A 283 26.56 -2.69 -35.26
C ALA A 283 26.02 -2.81 -33.84
N ALA A 284 25.39 -3.95 -33.56
CA ALA A 284 24.91 -4.30 -32.23
C ALA A 284 25.34 -5.72 -31.87
N GLU A 285 26.16 -5.85 -30.82
CA GLU A 285 26.73 -7.13 -30.37
C GLU A 285 26.34 -7.42 -28.93
N GLN A 286 26.01 -8.68 -28.61
CA GLN A 286 25.85 -9.08 -27.22
C GLN A 286 27.23 -9.19 -26.57
N VAL A 287 27.46 -8.47 -25.47
CA VAL A 287 28.77 -8.40 -24.82
C VAL A 287 28.88 -9.25 -23.56
N TRP A 288 27.74 -9.50 -22.90
CA TRP A 288 27.62 -10.47 -21.82
C TRP A 288 26.17 -10.93 -21.71
N ASP A 289 25.98 -12.10 -21.10
CA ASP A 289 24.67 -12.69 -20.81
C ASP A 289 24.74 -13.37 -19.44
N ASN A 290 23.74 -13.08 -18.60
CA ASN A 290 23.60 -13.61 -17.26
C ASN A 290 22.23 -14.31 -17.15
N PRO A 291 22.20 -15.65 -17.26
CA PRO A 291 20.94 -16.40 -17.16
C PRO A 291 20.43 -16.52 -15.72
N LYS A 292 21.25 -16.17 -14.72
CA LYS A 292 20.93 -16.37 -13.30
C LYS A 292 20.03 -15.28 -12.74
N ILE A 293 20.04 -14.06 -13.29
CA ILE A 293 19.16 -12.98 -12.83
C ILE A 293 18.22 -12.60 -13.97
N HIS A 294 16.92 -12.73 -13.72
CA HIS A 294 15.87 -12.29 -14.62
C HIS A 294 14.80 -11.50 -13.86
N MET A 295 14.21 -10.54 -14.57
CA MET A 295 13.17 -9.65 -14.08
C MET A 295 11.85 -9.95 -14.79
N TYR A 296 10.71 -9.56 -14.19
CA TYR A 296 9.41 -9.67 -14.86
C TYR A 296 8.79 -8.31 -15.10
N THR A 297 8.28 -7.63 -14.07
CA THR A 297 7.56 -6.35 -14.21
C THR A 297 8.36 -5.13 -13.75
N ALA A 298 9.37 -5.31 -12.89
CA ALA A 298 10.26 -4.24 -12.44
C ALA A 298 11.22 -3.79 -13.56
N SER A 299 11.70 -2.54 -13.48
CA SER A 299 12.71 -1.99 -14.41
C SER A 299 14.01 -1.64 -13.68
N PHE A 300 15.13 -1.69 -14.41
CA PHE A 300 16.45 -1.38 -13.89
C PHE A 300 16.63 0.10 -13.54
N VAL A 301 17.48 0.40 -12.56
CA VAL A 301 17.98 1.76 -12.36
C VAL A 301 19.50 1.77 -12.23
N LEU A 302 20.14 2.76 -12.83
CA LEU A 302 21.57 3.02 -12.63
C LEU A 302 21.79 3.98 -11.47
N ASN A 303 22.86 3.74 -10.71
CA ASN A 303 23.42 4.69 -9.78
C ASN A 303 24.95 4.68 -9.94
N GLY A 304 25.48 5.71 -10.61
CA GLY A 304 26.88 5.69 -11.06
C GLY A 304 27.16 4.53 -12.02
N ASP A 305 28.19 3.73 -11.69
CA ASP A 305 28.59 2.54 -12.45
C ASP A 305 27.97 1.24 -11.91
N LEU A 306 26.92 1.33 -11.08
CA LEU A 306 26.20 0.18 -10.52
C LEU A 306 24.77 0.09 -11.06
N LEU A 307 24.31 -1.13 -11.32
CA LEU A 307 22.97 -1.42 -11.81
C LEU A 307 22.15 -2.15 -10.75
N TYR A 308 20.98 -1.59 -10.42
CA TYR A 308 20.06 -2.15 -9.43
C TYR A 308 18.78 -2.63 -10.10
N GLY A 309 18.21 -3.69 -9.56
CA GLY A 309 16.95 -4.25 -10.03
C GLY A 309 16.26 -5.12 -8.99
N PHE A 310 15.11 -5.66 -9.39
CA PHE A 310 14.29 -6.56 -8.59
C PHE A 310 13.95 -7.82 -9.39
N SER A 311 14.40 -8.97 -8.89
CA SER A 311 14.16 -10.28 -9.50
C SER A 311 12.98 -10.99 -8.83
N MET A 312 12.18 -11.72 -9.59
CA MET A 312 11.13 -12.59 -9.04
C MET A 312 11.66 -13.85 -8.36
N GLN A 313 12.96 -14.12 -8.51
CA GLN A 313 13.57 -15.31 -7.93
C GLN A 313 13.42 -15.32 -6.42
N ARG A 314 13.33 -16.54 -5.85
CA ARG A 314 13.14 -16.77 -4.42
C ARG A 314 11.97 -15.95 -3.83
N LYS A 315 10.92 -15.74 -4.64
CA LYS A 315 9.72 -14.93 -4.31
C LYS A 315 10.02 -13.43 -4.09
N GLY A 316 10.98 -12.86 -4.83
CA GLY A 316 11.33 -11.44 -4.77
C GLY A 316 12.67 -11.18 -4.11
N GLN A 317 13.61 -10.59 -4.86
CA GLN A 317 14.94 -10.20 -4.38
C GLN A 317 15.39 -8.91 -5.04
N PHE A 318 15.89 -7.97 -4.25
CA PHE A 318 16.72 -6.87 -4.76
C PHE A 318 18.08 -7.42 -5.16
N PHE A 319 18.69 -6.83 -6.18
CA PHE A 319 20.06 -7.18 -6.57
C PHE A 319 20.84 -5.96 -7.04
N CYS A 320 22.15 -6.07 -6.97
CA CYS A 320 23.10 -5.18 -7.64
C CYS A 320 23.97 -6.01 -8.58
N LEU A 321 24.23 -5.46 -9.77
CA LEU A 321 25.05 -6.07 -10.80
C LEU A 321 26.00 -5.02 -11.38
N ASP A 322 27.19 -5.46 -11.79
CA ASP A 322 28.12 -4.65 -12.59
C ASP A 322 27.63 -4.61 -14.05
N PRO A 323 27.14 -3.47 -14.56
CA PRO A 323 26.60 -3.37 -15.92
C PRO A 323 27.66 -3.56 -17.01
N TRP A 324 28.95 -3.49 -16.69
CA TRP A 324 30.03 -3.74 -17.64
C TRP A 324 30.26 -5.23 -17.88
N THR A 325 30.20 -6.06 -16.84
CA THR A 325 30.55 -7.49 -16.89
C THR A 325 29.33 -8.42 -16.84
N GLY A 326 28.20 -7.96 -16.31
CA GLY A 326 27.05 -8.81 -16.00
C GLY A 326 27.18 -9.58 -14.69
N GLU A 327 28.22 -9.34 -13.88
CA GLU A 327 28.42 -10.01 -12.61
C GLU A 327 27.46 -9.51 -11.54
N VAL A 328 26.78 -10.45 -10.86
CA VAL A 328 25.93 -10.12 -9.70
C VAL A 328 26.83 -9.87 -8.51
N LEU A 329 26.88 -8.63 -8.03
CA LEU A 329 27.70 -8.23 -6.90
C LEU A 329 27.05 -8.69 -5.59
N TRP A 330 25.73 -8.55 -5.48
CA TRP A 330 24.95 -9.11 -4.39
C TRP A 330 23.47 -9.30 -4.79
N ALA A 331 22.79 -10.17 -4.06
CA ALA A 331 21.32 -10.29 -4.05
C ALA A 331 20.85 -10.30 -2.59
N SER A 332 19.75 -9.60 -2.29
CA SER A 332 19.14 -9.58 -0.96
C SER A 332 18.63 -10.95 -0.56
N GLU A 333 18.10 -11.09 0.66
CA GLU A 333 17.27 -12.24 1.00
C GLU A 333 16.05 -12.35 0.07
N GLY A 334 15.46 -13.55 -0.01
CA GLY A 334 14.22 -13.80 -0.77
C GLY A 334 12.99 -13.20 -0.09
N ARG A 335 11.83 -13.36 -0.73
CA ARG A 335 10.52 -12.90 -0.19
C ARG A 335 10.46 -11.41 0.11
N GLN A 336 11.14 -10.57 -0.67
CA GLN A 336 11.09 -9.11 -0.53
C GLN A 336 9.85 -8.46 -1.18
N GLY A 337 8.95 -9.27 -1.77
CA GLY A 337 7.72 -8.82 -2.42
C GLY A 337 7.55 -9.41 -3.82
N GLU A 338 6.37 -9.25 -4.42
CA GLU A 338 6.12 -9.72 -5.79
C GLU A 338 6.67 -8.76 -6.86
N TYR A 339 6.88 -7.51 -6.48
CA TYR A 339 7.30 -6.41 -7.34
C TYR A 339 8.03 -5.35 -6.51
N ALA A 340 8.95 -4.61 -7.14
CA ALA A 340 9.41 -3.33 -6.63
C ALA A 340 9.73 -2.37 -7.77
N SER A 341 9.30 -1.12 -7.63
CA SER A 341 9.84 0.01 -8.40
C SER A 341 11.07 0.55 -7.69
N ILE A 342 12.06 1.00 -8.46
CA ILE A 342 13.30 1.56 -7.92
C ILE A 342 13.59 2.88 -8.63
N VAL A 343 13.80 3.94 -7.82
CA VAL A 343 14.23 5.26 -8.28
C VAL A 343 15.56 5.60 -7.62
N SER A 344 16.52 6.05 -8.42
CA SER A 344 17.84 6.49 -7.99
C SER A 344 17.84 7.99 -7.78
N ALA A 345 18.27 8.46 -6.62
CA ALA A 345 18.19 9.86 -6.20
C ALA A 345 19.53 10.31 -5.58
N GLY A 346 20.61 10.20 -6.36
CA GLY A 346 21.96 10.53 -5.91
C GLY A 346 22.50 9.50 -4.94
N GLU A 347 22.66 9.85 -3.66
CA GLU A 347 23.23 8.95 -2.65
C GLU A 347 22.25 7.90 -2.10
N LEU A 348 21.07 7.79 -2.71
CA LEU A 348 19.96 6.97 -2.21
C LEU A 348 19.21 6.29 -3.36
N LEU A 349 18.64 5.14 -3.04
CA LEU A 349 17.62 4.46 -3.83
C LEU A 349 16.31 4.47 -3.06
N PHE A 350 15.22 4.77 -3.75
CA PHE A 350 13.85 4.64 -3.27
C PHE A 350 13.27 3.37 -3.89
N CYS A 351 13.12 2.33 -3.07
CA CYS A 351 12.53 1.07 -3.46
C CYS A 351 11.10 1.00 -2.94
N LEU A 352 10.10 1.03 -3.81
CA LEU A 352 8.70 0.86 -3.45
C LEU A 352 8.21 -0.52 -3.87
N THR A 353 7.90 -1.38 -2.91
CA THR A 353 7.47 -2.76 -3.14
C THR A 353 5.96 -2.86 -3.41
N GLY A 354 5.51 -3.96 -4.00
CA GLY A 354 4.12 -4.21 -4.38
C GLY A 354 3.12 -4.18 -3.21
N ASP A 355 3.57 -4.49 -2.01
CA ASP A 355 2.86 -4.45 -0.72
C ASP A 355 2.96 -3.08 -0.01
N ALA A 356 3.24 -2.02 -0.78
CA ALA A 356 3.26 -0.63 -0.30
C ALA A 356 4.30 -0.33 0.78
N LYS A 357 5.44 -1.02 0.79
CA LYS A 357 6.60 -0.66 1.61
C LYS A 357 7.55 0.22 0.79
N LEU A 358 7.78 1.42 1.27
CA LEU A 358 8.84 2.29 0.78
C LEU A 358 10.11 2.04 1.60
N ILE A 359 11.16 1.58 0.94
CA ILE A 359 12.47 1.28 1.53
C ILE A 359 13.47 2.27 0.94
N ILE A 360 14.10 3.07 1.80
CA ILE A 360 15.19 3.94 1.41
C ILE A 360 16.48 3.17 1.62
N VAL A 361 17.32 3.10 0.59
CA VAL A 361 18.52 2.26 0.56
C VAL A 361 19.72 3.08 0.16
N LYS A 362 20.86 2.87 0.80
CA LYS A 362 22.12 3.42 0.33
C LYS A 362 22.65 2.58 -0.84
N PRO A 363 22.98 3.17 -2.01
CA PRO A 363 23.63 2.46 -3.09
C PRO A 363 24.98 1.92 -2.61
N SER A 364 25.17 0.61 -2.73
CA SER A 364 26.39 -0.10 -2.34
C SER A 364 26.65 -1.25 -3.32
N ALA A 365 27.94 -1.52 -3.58
CA ALA A 365 28.39 -2.69 -4.35
C ALA A 365 28.52 -3.94 -3.47
N GLU A 366 28.42 -3.80 -2.15
CA GLU A 366 28.74 -4.86 -1.18
C GLU A 366 27.49 -5.54 -0.65
N ALA A 367 26.43 -4.77 -0.36
CA ALA A 367 25.21 -5.29 0.24
C ALA A 367 23.98 -4.42 -0.03
N PHE A 368 22.81 -4.97 0.31
CA PHE A 368 21.58 -4.22 0.42
C PHE A 368 21.53 -3.49 1.78
N GLU A 369 21.60 -2.17 1.78
CA GLU A 369 21.73 -1.33 2.99
C GLU A 369 20.53 -0.39 3.20
N PRO A 370 19.39 -0.86 3.75
CA PRO A 370 18.26 -0.01 4.09
C PRO A 370 18.62 1.01 5.18
N VAL A 371 18.25 2.27 4.97
CA VAL A 371 18.41 3.37 5.93
C VAL A 371 17.07 3.85 6.50
N ALA A 372 15.96 3.60 5.82
CA ALA A 372 14.61 3.87 6.32
C ALA A 372 13.58 2.95 5.67
N ARG A 373 12.47 2.69 6.37
CA ARG A 373 11.34 1.89 5.89
C ARG A 373 10.03 2.54 6.31
N TYR A 374 9.06 2.55 5.40
CA TYR A 374 7.74 3.13 5.62
C TYR A 374 6.66 2.25 4.99
N SER A 375 5.54 2.05 5.69
CA SER A 375 4.29 1.61 5.06
C SER A 375 3.57 2.84 4.54
N ILE A 376 3.42 2.96 3.21
CA ILE A 376 2.95 4.21 2.57
C ILE A 376 1.53 4.12 1.98
N ALA A 377 0.91 2.93 2.00
CA ALA A 377 -0.49 2.71 1.67
C ALA A 377 -1.02 1.43 2.34
N ASP A 378 -2.35 1.30 2.40
CA ASP A 378 -3.06 0.12 2.92
C ASP A 378 -3.41 -0.89 1.81
N SER A 379 -3.07 -0.58 0.55
CA SER A 379 -3.34 -1.42 -0.62
C SER A 379 -2.13 -1.48 -1.54
N THR A 380 -2.13 -2.43 -2.48
CA THR A 380 -0.97 -2.70 -3.33
C THR A 380 -0.55 -1.51 -4.19
N THR A 381 0.75 -1.38 -4.41
CA THR A 381 1.34 -0.31 -5.23
C THR A 381 2.10 -0.91 -6.40
N TRP A 382 1.57 -0.72 -7.61
CA TRP A 382 2.21 -1.15 -8.86
C TRP A 382 2.74 0.03 -9.69
N ALA A 383 2.23 1.23 -9.44
CA ALA A 383 2.71 2.47 -10.04
C ALA A 383 4.09 2.85 -9.48
N HIS A 384 4.94 3.44 -10.33
CA HIS A 384 6.18 4.05 -9.88
C HIS A 384 5.90 5.28 -9.01
N PRO A 385 6.67 5.50 -7.93
CA PRO A 385 6.58 6.71 -7.15
C PRO A 385 7.10 7.90 -7.96
N VAL A 386 6.52 9.08 -7.72
CA VAL A 386 7.08 10.34 -8.21
C VAL A 386 7.72 11.08 -7.04
N ILE A 387 9.03 11.29 -7.12
CA ILE A 387 9.79 11.98 -6.08
C ILE A 387 9.92 13.46 -6.47
N LEU A 388 9.45 14.34 -5.58
CA LEU A 388 9.33 15.78 -5.77
C LEU A 388 10.08 16.50 -4.65
N ASP A 389 11.39 16.64 -4.80
CA ASP A 389 12.26 17.20 -3.76
C ASP A 389 11.98 16.52 -2.40
N LYS A 390 11.52 17.25 -1.38
CA LYS A 390 11.20 16.71 -0.05
C LYS A 390 9.81 16.07 0.05
N ARG A 391 9.20 15.71 -1.07
CA ARG A 391 7.87 15.08 -1.13
C ARG A 391 7.91 13.87 -2.04
N ILE A 392 6.97 12.96 -1.84
CA ILE A 392 6.81 11.78 -2.68
C ILE A 392 5.33 11.52 -2.92
N LEU A 393 4.99 11.29 -4.18
CA LEU A 393 3.66 10.97 -4.64
C LEU A 393 3.55 9.46 -4.87
N ILE A 394 2.57 8.84 -4.23
CA ILE A 394 2.34 7.41 -4.25
C ILE A 394 0.92 7.16 -4.77
N LYS A 395 0.81 6.28 -5.78
CA LYS A 395 -0.47 5.73 -6.24
C LYS A 395 -0.58 4.29 -5.77
N ASP A 396 -1.61 4.01 -4.97
CA ASP A 396 -2.00 2.65 -4.56
C ASP A 396 -3.12 2.12 -5.45
N ALA A 397 -3.80 1.03 -5.05
CA ALA A 397 -4.82 0.38 -5.85
C ALA A 397 -5.96 1.31 -6.32
N SER A 398 -6.33 2.35 -5.57
CA SER A 398 -7.41 3.27 -5.97
C SER A 398 -7.20 4.75 -5.62
N HIS A 399 -6.19 5.07 -4.82
CA HIS A 399 -5.92 6.40 -4.30
C HIS A 399 -4.54 6.91 -4.72
N LEU A 400 -4.43 8.22 -4.73
CA LEU A 400 -3.20 8.97 -4.88
C LEU A 400 -2.93 9.74 -3.58
N THR A 401 -1.68 9.70 -3.11
CA THR A 401 -1.28 10.33 -1.84
C THR A 401 0.01 11.10 -2.04
N LEU A 402 0.03 12.36 -1.60
CA LEU A 402 1.27 13.13 -1.46
C LEU A 402 1.77 13.05 -0.03
N TRP A 403 2.99 12.60 0.12
CA TRP A 403 3.70 12.50 1.39
C TRP A 403 4.84 13.51 1.45
N SER A 404 5.13 14.02 2.63
CA SER A 404 6.33 14.79 2.95
C SER A 404 7.39 13.87 3.55
N LEU A 405 8.62 13.99 3.03
CA LEU A 405 9.84 13.34 3.50
C LEU A 405 10.44 14.07 4.70
N GLU A 406 10.14 15.35 4.86
CA GLU A 406 10.27 16.04 6.14
C GLU A 406 9.16 15.51 7.03
N GLY A 407 9.52 14.82 8.10
CA GLY A 407 8.55 14.28 9.04
C GLY A 407 7.71 15.36 9.70
N LEU A 408 6.90 14.96 10.67
CA LEU A 408 6.27 15.91 11.57
C LEU A 408 7.39 16.56 12.42
N ASP A 409 7.79 17.79 12.08
CA ASP A 409 8.72 18.58 12.89
C ASP A 409 8.05 18.95 14.22
N LEU A 410 8.42 18.20 15.27
CA LEU A 410 7.89 18.35 16.62
C LEU A 410 8.46 19.58 17.35
N ALA A 411 9.48 20.26 16.79
CA ALA A 411 10.17 21.38 17.46
C ALA A 411 9.73 22.76 16.94
N GLY A 412 9.52 22.92 15.62
CA GLY A 412 9.16 24.21 15.02
C GLY A 412 7.69 24.63 15.22
N ALA A 413 6.77 23.67 15.33
CA ALA A 413 5.32 23.94 15.47
C ALA A 413 4.91 24.51 16.83
N VAL A 414 5.83 24.51 17.82
CA VAL A 414 5.55 24.92 19.20
C VAL A 414 5.53 26.44 19.38
N LEU A 415 6.21 27.22 18.52
CA LEU A 415 6.36 28.67 18.74
C LEU A 415 5.31 29.56 18.04
N GLU A 416 4.81 29.19 16.86
CA GLU A 416 3.83 30.01 16.12
C GLU A 416 2.37 29.80 16.58
N GLN A 417 2.04 28.65 17.20
CA GLN A 417 0.68 28.41 17.72
C GLN A 417 0.39 29.08 19.07
N LEU A 418 1.40 29.58 19.77
CA LEU A 418 1.24 30.26 21.06
C LEU A 418 0.54 31.62 20.97
N THR A 419 0.42 32.23 19.78
CA THR A 419 -0.18 33.56 19.63
C THR A 419 -1.56 33.59 18.96
N THR A 420 -2.03 32.47 18.39
CA THR A 420 -3.28 32.48 17.61
C THR A 420 -4.33 31.45 18.02
N VAL A 421 -4.03 30.56 18.98
CA VAL A 421 -4.97 29.52 19.48
C VAL A 421 -5.35 29.74 20.96
N ALA A 422 -5.57 31.00 21.35
CA ALA A 422 -6.41 31.30 22.51
C ALA A 422 -7.91 31.05 22.24
N SER A 423 -8.26 30.55 21.06
CA SER A 423 -9.63 30.20 20.71
C SER A 423 -9.64 29.03 19.71
N SER A 424 -10.19 27.90 20.17
CA SER A 424 -10.66 26.73 19.42
C SER A 424 -9.68 25.56 19.17
N LYS A 425 -10.06 24.43 19.80
CA LYS A 425 -9.72 23.00 19.55
C LYS A 425 -8.52 22.36 20.29
N GLN A 426 -8.76 22.08 21.56
CA GLN A 426 -8.52 20.76 22.16
C GLN A 426 -9.56 19.75 21.62
N ALA A 427 -9.11 18.55 21.26
CA ALA A 427 -9.78 17.25 21.48
C ALA A 427 -8.85 16.14 20.94
N ASN A 428 -8.46 15.06 21.61
CA ASN A 428 -8.52 14.63 23.01
C ASN A 428 -7.63 13.37 23.08
N THR A 429 -6.45 13.44 23.70
CA THR A 429 -5.85 12.27 24.38
C THR A 429 -5.74 12.64 25.85
N MET A 430 -6.91 12.69 26.49
CA MET A 430 -6.94 12.47 27.93
C MET A 430 -6.67 10.97 28.13
N PRO A 431 -5.74 10.56 29.01
CA PRO A 431 -5.73 9.19 29.48
C PRO A 431 -7.14 8.90 30.04
N LEU A 432 -7.80 7.87 29.50
CA LEU A 432 -9.09 7.44 30.02
C LEU A 432 -8.91 7.05 31.50
N GLU A 433 -9.92 7.37 32.30
CA GLU A 433 -9.92 7.02 33.72
C GLU A 433 -9.68 5.51 33.87
N THR A 434 -8.69 5.14 34.67
CA THR A 434 -8.36 3.75 34.97
C THR A 434 -8.53 3.54 36.47
N ILE A 435 -9.21 2.45 36.83
CA ILE A 435 -9.43 2.03 38.22
C ILE A 435 -8.83 0.65 38.45
N VAL A 436 -8.55 0.32 39.71
CA VAL A 436 -8.28 -1.07 40.12
C VAL A 436 -9.53 -1.58 40.83
N TRP A 437 -10.13 -2.64 40.31
CA TRP A 437 -11.33 -3.23 40.89
C TRP A 437 -10.98 -4.03 42.15
N GLU A 438 -11.51 -3.63 43.30
CA GLU A 438 -11.06 -4.14 44.60
C GLU A 438 -11.23 -5.65 44.77
N LYS A 439 -12.26 -6.24 44.14
CA LYS A 439 -12.65 -7.63 44.37
C LYS A 439 -11.67 -8.66 43.78
N ASP A 440 -11.12 -8.38 42.60
CA ASP A 440 -10.25 -9.27 41.84
C ASP A 440 -8.90 -8.63 41.47
N GLY A 441 -8.69 -7.35 41.80
CA GLY A 441 -7.49 -6.59 41.49
C GLY A 441 -7.34 -6.25 40.01
N ALA A 442 -8.37 -6.38 39.18
CA ALA A 442 -8.28 -6.06 37.76
C ALA A 442 -8.16 -4.55 37.53
N GLU A 443 -7.21 -4.13 36.69
CA GLU A 443 -7.22 -2.78 36.12
C GLU A 443 -8.37 -2.68 35.11
N MET A 444 -9.22 -1.65 35.21
CA MET A 444 -10.31 -1.39 34.29
C MET A 444 -10.21 0.02 33.71
N VAL A 445 -10.55 0.17 32.43
CA VAL A 445 -10.55 1.44 31.70
C VAL A 445 -11.98 1.91 31.47
N LEU A 446 -12.25 3.20 31.72
CA LEU A 446 -13.53 3.84 31.41
C LEU A 446 -13.66 4.11 29.91
N VAL A 447 -14.49 3.33 29.21
CA VAL A 447 -14.91 3.63 27.83
C VAL A 447 -16.00 4.70 27.88
N PRO A 448 -15.84 5.85 27.19
CA PRO A 448 -16.79 6.95 27.27
C PRO A 448 -18.12 6.61 26.60
N ALA A 449 -19.21 7.18 27.12
CA ALA A 449 -20.52 7.13 26.48
C ALA A 449 -20.46 7.73 25.06
N GLY A 450 -21.32 7.26 24.16
CA GLY A 450 -21.44 7.83 22.83
C GLY A 450 -21.62 6.81 21.71
N GLU A 451 -21.71 7.35 20.50
CA GLU A 451 -22.02 6.59 19.30
C GLU A 451 -20.78 5.99 18.63
N PHE A 452 -20.94 4.83 18.01
CA PHE A 452 -19.97 4.25 17.10
C PHE A 452 -20.65 3.48 15.96
N GLN A 453 -19.90 3.24 14.87
CA GLN A 453 -20.34 2.38 13.78
C GLN A 453 -19.99 0.93 14.14
N MET A 454 -21.03 0.10 14.31
CA MET A 454 -20.91 -1.33 14.60
C MET A 454 -20.99 -2.14 13.31
N GLY A 455 -20.08 -3.10 13.14
CA GLY A 455 -19.95 -3.97 11.98
C GLY A 455 -19.00 -3.54 10.88
N SER A 456 -19.07 -4.25 9.75
CA SER A 456 -18.14 -4.09 8.62
C SER A 456 -18.76 -4.51 7.29
N ASN A 457 -18.63 -3.66 6.26
CA ASN A 457 -19.03 -3.99 4.89
C ASN A 457 -18.12 -5.05 4.24
N MET A 458 -16.90 -5.21 4.77
CA MET A 458 -15.91 -6.20 4.34
C MET A 458 -15.92 -7.47 5.22
N GLY A 459 -16.79 -7.53 6.24
CA GLY A 459 -16.94 -8.70 7.11
C GLY A 459 -17.86 -9.78 6.55
N ASP A 460 -18.13 -10.78 7.38
CA ASP A 460 -19.07 -11.86 7.12
C ASP A 460 -20.53 -11.34 7.07
N PRO A 461 -21.49 -12.10 6.51
CA PRO A 461 -22.86 -11.62 6.36
C PRO A 461 -23.55 -11.20 7.66
N ASP A 462 -23.21 -11.82 8.79
CA ASP A 462 -23.74 -11.53 10.11
C ASP A 462 -23.06 -10.34 10.80
N GLU A 463 -22.02 -9.76 10.18
CA GLU A 463 -21.38 -8.49 10.56
C GLU A 463 -21.98 -7.28 9.79
N LYS A 464 -23.04 -7.51 9.02
CA LYS A 464 -23.69 -6.53 8.14
C LYS A 464 -25.18 -6.35 8.50
N PRO A 465 -25.76 -5.17 8.24
CA PRO A 465 -25.09 -3.96 7.74
C PRO A 465 -24.28 -3.26 8.84
N ILE A 466 -23.39 -2.34 8.43
CA ILE A 466 -22.88 -1.32 9.36
C ILE A 466 -24.05 -0.50 9.85
N HIS A 467 -24.18 -0.33 11.17
CA HIS A 467 -25.24 0.45 11.79
C HIS A 467 -24.68 1.28 12.96
N THR A 468 -25.40 2.34 13.33
CA THR A 468 -24.99 3.24 14.42
C THR A 468 -25.58 2.75 15.74
N VAL A 469 -24.72 2.57 16.74
CA VAL A 469 -25.09 2.19 18.11
C VAL A 469 -24.61 3.26 19.08
N HIS A 470 -25.42 3.58 20.08
CA HIS A 470 -25.06 4.38 21.24
C HIS A 470 -24.86 3.47 22.46
N LEU A 471 -23.76 3.65 23.17
CA LEU A 471 -23.49 2.97 24.44
C LEU A 471 -23.30 4.00 25.54
N ASP A 472 -23.83 3.70 26.73
CA ASP A 472 -23.47 4.40 27.96
C ASP A 472 -21.98 4.25 28.26
N ALA A 473 -21.46 5.04 29.20
CA ALA A 473 -20.09 4.87 29.67
C ALA A 473 -20.00 3.59 30.52
N PHE A 474 -18.93 2.82 30.37
CA PHE A 474 -18.71 1.60 31.14
C PHE A 474 -17.21 1.39 31.40
N TYR A 475 -16.90 0.74 32.51
CA TYR A 475 -15.56 0.20 32.76
C TYR A 475 -15.44 -1.17 32.09
N ILE A 476 -14.30 -1.44 31.46
CA ILE A 476 -13.95 -2.77 30.95
C ILE A 476 -12.56 -3.15 31.44
N ASP A 477 -12.37 -4.43 31.78
CA ASP A 477 -11.07 -4.95 32.18
C ASP A 477 -10.02 -4.68 31.08
N LYS A 478 -8.88 -4.14 31.51
CA LYS A 478 -7.75 -3.76 30.65
C LYS A 478 -7.12 -4.96 29.94
N TYR A 479 -7.19 -6.12 30.58
CA TYR A 479 -6.66 -7.41 30.12
C TYR A 479 -7.76 -8.47 30.17
N GLU A 480 -7.56 -9.57 29.47
CA GLU A 480 -8.32 -10.81 29.71
C GLU A 480 -8.17 -11.25 31.18
N VAL A 481 -9.19 -11.92 31.74
CA VAL A 481 -9.09 -12.45 33.12
C VAL A 481 -7.92 -13.41 33.19
N THR A 482 -7.01 -13.17 34.13
CA THR A 482 -5.81 -13.98 34.29
C THR A 482 -6.08 -15.23 35.14
N VAL A 483 -5.23 -16.25 35.00
CA VAL A 483 -5.29 -17.43 35.87
C VAL A 483 -5.13 -17.07 37.35
N ALA A 484 -4.31 -16.07 37.69
CA ALA A 484 -4.16 -15.61 39.07
C ALA A 484 -5.49 -15.11 39.64
N GLN A 485 -6.20 -14.27 38.87
CA GLN A 485 -7.51 -13.76 39.23
C GLN A 485 -8.55 -14.89 39.34
N TYR A 486 -8.56 -15.82 38.39
CA TYR A 486 -9.48 -16.96 38.41
C TYR A 486 -9.20 -17.92 39.58
N LYS A 487 -7.94 -18.10 39.97
CA LYS A 487 -7.55 -18.89 41.17
C LYS A 487 -8.07 -18.26 42.47
N GLN A 488 -8.18 -16.93 42.56
CA GLN A 488 -8.82 -16.26 43.71
C GLN A 488 -10.32 -16.59 43.78
N PHE A 489 -10.99 -16.59 42.63
CA PHE A 489 -12.39 -17.00 42.53
C PHE A 489 -12.60 -18.46 42.97
N ILE A 490 -11.84 -19.41 42.42
CA ILE A 490 -11.86 -20.82 42.83
C ILE A 490 -11.66 -20.95 44.34
N SER A 491 -10.61 -20.32 44.87
CA SER A 491 -10.23 -20.43 46.28
C SER A 491 -11.30 -19.85 47.23
N SER A 492 -12.01 -18.81 46.80
CA SER A 492 -13.01 -18.14 47.64
C SER A 492 -14.41 -18.75 47.55
N THR A 493 -14.71 -19.50 46.50
CA THR A 493 -16.07 -20.04 46.24
C THR A 493 -16.13 -21.57 46.25
N GLY A 494 -15.00 -22.25 46.09
CA GLY A 494 -14.94 -23.69 45.84
C GLY A 494 -15.37 -24.08 44.42
N HIS A 495 -15.42 -23.13 43.48
CA HIS A 495 -15.72 -23.39 42.08
C HIS A 495 -14.65 -24.33 41.47
N PRO A 496 -15.01 -25.30 40.62
CA PRO A 496 -14.04 -26.23 40.05
C PRO A 496 -13.04 -25.54 39.10
N GLU A 497 -11.88 -26.17 38.92
CA GLU A 497 -10.96 -25.79 37.85
C GLU A 497 -11.65 -25.92 36.49
N PRO A 498 -11.38 -25.00 35.56
CA PRO A 498 -12.17 -24.87 34.35
C PRO A 498 -11.94 -26.02 33.39
N THR A 499 -10.76 -26.66 33.39
CA THR A 499 -10.42 -27.77 32.50
C THR A 499 -9.34 -28.66 33.11
N LYS A 500 -9.31 -29.94 32.70
CA LYS A 500 -8.22 -30.87 33.09
C LYS A 500 -6.85 -30.44 32.56
N ARG A 501 -6.80 -29.60 31.53
CA ARG A 501 -5.52 -29.06 31.01
C ARG A 501 -4.77 -28.23 32.05
N TRP A 502 -5.42 -27.78 33.13
CA TRP A 502 -4.75 -27.10 34.24
C TRP A 502 -3.78 -28.00 35.03
N GLU A 503 -3.78 -29.32 34.80
CA GLU A 503 -2.72 -30.22 35.26
C GLU A 503 -1.37 -29.93 34.57
N ASP A 504 -1.40 -29.38 33.35
CA ASP A 504 -0.22 -28.95 32.61
C ASP A 504 0.11 -27.48 32.99
N PRO A 505 1.33 -27.20 33.50
CA PRO A 505 1.77 -25.87 33.88
C PRO A 505 1.59 -24.80 32.80
N GLN A 506 1.60 -25.17 31.52
CA GLN A 506 1.37 -24.25 30.41
C GLN A 506 0.03 -23.50 30.51
N TYR A 507 -1.02 -24.15 31.05
CA TYR A 507 -2.38 -23.60 31.08
C TYR A 507 -2.77 -22.99 32.42
N ASN A 508 -1.85 -22.97 33.41
CA ASN A 508 -2.15 -22.52 34.77
C ASN A 508 -1.20 -21.44 35.32
N GLN A 509 -0.42 -20.80 34.44
CA GLN A 509 0.52 -19.75 34.79
C GLN A 509 -0.20 -18.46 35.22
N PRO A 510 0.20 -17.80 36.35
CA PRO A 510 -0.54 -16.70 36.95
C PRO A 510 -0.93 -15.54 36.01
N ASN A 511 -0.01 -15.10 35.14
CA ASN A 511 -0.19 -13.90 34.31
C ASN A 511 -0.72 -14.20 32.90
N TYR A 512 -1.14 -15.44 32.63
CA TYR A 512 -1.72 -15.84 31.35
C TYR A 512 -3.24 -15.73 31.44
N PRO A 513 -3.94 -15.55 30.30
CA PRO A 513 -5.39 -15.57 30.31
C PRO A 513 -5.91 -16.93 30.77
N VAL A 514 -7.00 -16.92 31.53
CA VAL A 514 -7.75 -18.15 31.78
C VAL A 514 -8.45 -18.56 30.49
N ILE A 515 -8.19 -19.79 30.04
CA ILE A 515 -8.81 -20.39 28.86
C ILE A 515 -9.40 -21.75 29.22
N GLY A 516 -10.31 -22.25 28.38
CA GLY A 516 -11.01 -23.51 28.67
C GLY A 516 -12.18 -23.33 29.63
N VAL A 517 -12.70 -22.12 29.80
CA VAL A 517 -13.88 -21.85 30.63
C VAL A 517 -15.16 -22.00 29.82
N THR A 518 -16.21 -22.51 30.47
CA THR A 518 -17.56 -22.41 29.92
C THR A 518 -18.09 -20.98 30.05
N TRP A 519 -19.13 -20.64 29.30
CA TRP A 519 -19.84 -19.37 29.52
C TRP A 519 -20.41 -19.25 30.94
N TYR A 520 -20.79 -20.37 31.57
CA TYR A 520 -21.28 -20.38 32.96
C TYR A 520 -20.18 -20.07 33.98
N ASP A 521 -18.96 -20.54 33.72
CA ASP A 521 -17.79 -20.24 34.55
C ASP A 521 -17.46 -18.75 34.49
N ALA A 522 -17.47 -18.19 33.27
CA ALA A 522 -17.26 -16.76 33.04
C ALA A 522 -18.35 -15.89 33.72
N MET A 523 -19.61 -16.29 33.63
CA MET A 523 -20.73 -15.64 34.34
C MET A 523 -20.61 -15.74 35.86
N ALA A 524 -20.25 -16.90 36.40
CA ALA A 524 -20.08 -17.11 37.83
C ALA A 524 -18.91 -16.28 38.39
N TYR A 525 -17.80 -16.21 37.64
CA TYR A 525 -16.69 -15.33 37.98
C TYR A 525 -17.12 -13.86 37.97
N ALA A 526 -17.79 -13.41 36.91
CA ALA A 526 -18.21 -12.01 36.79
C ALA A 526 -19.17 -11.62 37.92
N GLU A 527 -20.14 -12.48 38.24
CA GLU A 527 -21.06 -12.30 39.36
C GLU A 527 -20.32 -12.23 40.71
N TRP A 528 -19.37 -13.14 40.96
CA TRP A 528 -18.53 -13.12 42.16
C TRP A 528 -17.68 -11.84 42.25
N ALA A 529 -17.16 -11.37 41.12
CA ALA A 529 -16.38 -10.15 41.03
C ALA A 529 -17.24 -8.88 41.23
N GLY A 530 -18.57 -8.99 41.16
CA GLY A 530 -19.47 -7.82 41.15
C GLY A 530 -19.49 -7.09 39.81
N LYS A 531 -19.16 -7.78 38.73
CA LYS A 531 -19.10 -7.31 37.35
C LYS A 531 -20.12 -8.08 36.49
N ARG A 532 -20.02 -7.95 35.16
CA ARG A 532 -20.72 -8.78 34.18
C ARG A 532 -19.83 -9.01 32.96
N LEU A 533 -20.20 -9.94 32.07
CA LEU A 533 -19.58 -10.01 30.75
C LEU A 533 -19.97 -8.79 29.89
N PRO A 534 -19.09 -8.34 28.97
CA PRO A 534 -19.43 -7.29 28.01
C PRO A 534 -20.57 -7.75 27.11
N THR A 535 -21.43 -6.81 26.71
CA THR A 535 -22.25 -7.03 25.52
C THR A 535 -21.35 -7.07 24.28
N GLU A 536 -21.84 -7.66 23.19
CA GLU A 536 -21.09 -7.76 21.95
C GLU A 536 -20.75 -6.36 21.41
N ALA A 537 -21.69 -5.42 21.53
CA ALA A 537 -21.48 -4.01 21.19
C ALA A 537 -20.44 -3.31 22.07
N GLU A 538 -20.48 -3.52 23.39
CA GLU A 538 -19.47 -2.96 24.30
C GLU A 538 -18.07 -3.48 23.99
N TRP A 539 -17.97 -4.79 23.73
CA TRP A 539 -16.71 -5.41 23.37
C TRP A 539 -16.15 -4.79 22.08
N GLU A 540 -16.96 -4.61 21.03
CA GLU A 540 -16.48 -4.04 19.77
C GLU A 540 -16.15 -2.55 19.87
N LYS A 541 -16.95 -1.75 20.59
CA LYS A 541 -16.61 -0.35 20.86
C LYS A 541 -15.28 -0.24 21.61
N ALA A 542 -15.07 -1.11 22.60
CA ALA A 542 -13.84 -1.20 23.35
C ALA A 542 -12.68 -1.63 22.45
N ALA A 543 -12.85 -2.67 21.62
CA ALA A 543 -11.83 -3.21 20.72
C ALA A 543 -11.40 -2.19 19.67
N ARG A 544 -12.34 -1.40 19.14
CA ARG A 544 -12.07 -0.31 18.19
C ARG A 544 -11.16 0.78 18.78
N GLY A 545 -11.11 0.96 20.10
CA GLY A 545 -10.15 1.87 20.75
C GLY A 545 -10.23 3.32 20.25
N GLY A 546 -11.41 3.79 19.84
CA GLY A 546 -11.62 5.12 19.24
C GLY A 546 -11.44 5.19 17.72
N LEU A 547 -11.09 4.08 17.07
CA LEU A 547 -10.94 4.00 15.62
C LEU A 547 -12.28 3.72 14.91
N ALA A 548 -12.65 4.59 13.98
CA ALA A 548 -13.81 4.39 13.13
C ALA A 548 -13.46 3.54 11.89
N GLY A 549 -14.24 2.49 11.65
CA GLY A 549 -14.19 1.70 10.40
C GLY A 549 -12.89 0.90 10.18
N LYS A 550 -12.11 0.64 11.24
CA LYS A 550 -10.88 -0.16 11.15
C LYS A 550 -11.12 -1.65 11.40
N LYS A 551 -10.27 -2.49 10.79
CA LYS A 551 -10.34 -3.97 10.79
C LYS A 551 -9.82 -4.58 12.10
N TYR A 552 -8.75 -4.02 12.68
CA TYR A 552 -8.09 -4.48 13.91
C TYR A 552 -8.05 -3.37 14.97
N PRO A 553 -7.79 -3.70 16.25
CA PRO A 553 -7.67 -2.71 17.33
C PRO A 553 -6.60 -1.63 17.09
N TRP A 554 -5.60 -1.93 16.25
CA TRP A 554 -4.51 -1.03 15.87
C TRP A 554 -4.66 -0.38 14.48
N GLY A 555 -5.69 -0.73 13.71
CA GLY A 555 -5.86 -0.20 12.34
C GLY A 555 -6.22 -1.27 11.30
N ASN A 556 -5.82 -1.05 10.05
CA ASN A 556 -6.10 -1.97 8.94
C ASN A 556 -4.89 -2.82 8.52
N THR A 557 -3.70 -2.51 9.02
CA THR A 557 -2.47 -3.27 8.76
C THR A 557 -2.65 -4.71 9.23
N ALA A 558 -2.44 -5.67 8.32
CA ALA A 558 -2.48 -7.08 8.67
C ALA A 558 -1.33 -7.36 9.67
N PRO A 559 -1.57 -8.14 10.73
CA PRO A 559 -0.56 -8.40 11.75
C PRO A 559 0.66 -9.23 11.28
N GLU A 560 0.75 -9.56 9.98
CA GLU A 560 1.87 -10.28 9.33
C GLU A 560 2.99 -9.32 8.85
N ASP A 561 2.73 -8.00 8.87
CA ASP A 561 3.55 -6.96 8.21
C ASP A 561 4.61 -6.29 9.11
N ASP A 562 4.88 -6.80 10.32
CA ASP A 562 5.76 -6.16 11.31
C ASP A 562 6.62 -7.18 12.08
N GLU A 563 7.88 -6.82 12.39
CA GLU A 563 8.73 -7.54 13.36
C GLU A 563 8.11 -7.48 14.78
N GLN A 564 7.26 -6.47 15.02
CA GLN A 564 6.46 -6.35 16.22
C GLN A 564 5.16 -7.13 16.07
N HIS A 565 5.08 -8.32 16.69
CA HIS A 565 3.81 -9.03 16.82
C HIS A 565 2.77 -8.11 17.49
N TRP A 566 1.60 -7.95 16.85
CA TRP A 566 0.51 -7.08 17.34
C TRP A 566 -0.55 -7.84 18.17
N ALA A 567 -0.55 -9.16 18.06
CA ALA A 567 -1.47 -10.08 18.71
C ALA A 567 -0.88 -11.49 18.71
N ASN A 568 -1.42 -12.39 19.53
CA ASN A 568 -1.15 -13.82 19.45
C ASN A 568 -2.19 -14.52 18.57
N TYR A 569 -1.80 -14.95 17.37
CA TYR A 569 -2.64 -15.60 16.36
C TYR A 569 -1.76 -16.48 15.47
N ASP A 570 -2.34 -17.23 14.52
CA ASP A 570 -1.62 -18.11 13.58
C ASP A 570 -0.55 -19.02 14.23
N PHE A 571 -0.91 -19.60 15.38
CA PHE A 571 -0.04 -20.50 16.14
C PHE A 571 1.33 -19.90 16.48
N LEU A 572 1.41 -18.58 16.68
CA LEU A 572 2.66 -17.85 16.95
C LEU A 572 3.54 -18.50 18.01
N GLY A 573 2.94 -18.99 19.11
CA GLY A 573 3.65 -19.63 20.21
C GLY A 573 3.99 -21.12 20.00
N ALA A 574 3.53 -21.77 18.94
CA ALA A 574 3.55 -23.23 18.82
C ALA A 574 4.96 -23.84 18.77
N SER A 575 5.93 -23.13 18.18
CA SER A 575 7.33 -23.54 18.14
C SER A 575 7.99 -23.56 19.52
N ASP A 576 7.51 -22.71 20.44
CA ASP A 576 7.89 -22.65 21.84
C ASP A 576 7.02 -23.57 22.73
N GLY A 577 6.10 -24.34 22.12
CA GLY A 577 5.10 -25.12 22.84
C GLY A 577 4.14 -24.25 23.65
N LYS A 578 3.90 -23.00 23.25
CA LYS A 578 2.96 -22.06 23.90
C LYS A 578 1.65 -21.99 23.11
N ALA A 579 0.55 -21.86 23.85
CA ALA A 579 -0.79 -21.67 23.29
C ALA A 579 -1.13 -20.17 23.42
N THR A 580 -1.13 -19.68 24.65
CA THR A 580 -1.32 -18.25 24.96
C THR A 580 0.00 -17.58 25.33
N PHE A 581 -0.01 -16.25 25.40
CA PHE A 581 1.06 -15.42 25.98
C PHE A 581 0.55 -14.77 27.28
N PRO A 582 1.45 -14.28 28.16
CA PRO A 582 1.04 -13.43 29.26
C PRO A 582 0.18 -12.27 28.76
N VAL A 583 -0.87 -11.91 29.50
CA VAL A 583 -1.71 -10.76 29.12
C VAL A 583 -0.87 -9.50 29.02
N GLY A 584 -1.15 -8.66 28.02
CA GLY A 584 -0.39 -7.44 27.77
C GLY A 584 0.96 -7.63 27.08
N SER A 585 1.23 -8.82 26.53
CA SER A 585 2.46 -9.08 25.75
C SER A 585 2.52 -8.29 24.44
N PHE A 586 1.36 -7.84 23.94
CA PHE A 586 1.22 -7.10 22.69
C PHE A 586 0.78 -5.64 22.94
N PRO A 587 0.97 -4.71 22.00
CA PRO A 587 0.60 -3.31 22.18
C PRO A 587 -0.91 -3.11 22.48
N PRO A 588 -1.28 -2.12 23.32
CA PRO A 588 -2.68 -1.79 23.56
C PRO A 588 -3.30 -1.01 22.40
N ASN A 589 -4.64 -1.00 22.33
CA ASN A 589 -5.39 -0.13 21.42
C ASN A 589 -5.47 1.33 21.92
N GLY A 590 -6.18 2.20 21.19
CA GLY A 590 -6.31 3.62 21.53
C GLY A 590 -7.04 3.95 22.84
N TYR A 591 -7.69 2.97 23.48
CA TYR A 591 -8.23 3.10 24.85
C TYR A 591 -7.29 2.55 25.92
N GLY A 592 -6.12 2.00 25.56
CA GLY A 592 -5.22 1.37 26.52
C GLY A 592 -5.61 -0.07 26.88
N LEU A 593 -6.50 -0.70 26.09
CA LEU A 593 -6.92 -2.09 26.28
C LEU A 593 -6.00 -3.03 25.52
N TYR A 594 -5.64 -4.13 26.16
CA TYR A 594 -4.74 -5.15 25.65
C TYR A 594 -5.50 -6.39 25.20
N ASP A 595 -4.86 -7.15 24.30
CA ASP A 595 -5.34 -8.45 23.84
C ASP A 595 -6.77 -8.38 23.25
N MET A 596 -7.14 -7.24 22.64
CA MET A 596 -8.44 -7.05 21.97
C MET A 596 -8.52 -7.77 20.61
N ALA A 597 -7.51 -8.55 20.26
CA ALA A 597 -7.43 -9.41 19.09
C ALA A 597 -6.43 -10.54 19.38
N GLY A 598 -6.80 -11.77 19.07
CA GLY A 598 -6.00 -12.95 19.36
C GLY A 598 -5.90 -13.25 20.86
N ASN A 599 -4.88 -14.02 21.22
CA ASN A 599 -4.65 -14.61 22.55
C ASN A 599 -5.75 -15.57 23.00
N ALA A 600 -6.99 -15.13 23.25
CA ALA A 600 -8.12 -16.02 23.46
C ALA A 600 -9.41 -15.42 22.90
N TRP A 601 -10.31 -16.29 22.42
CA TRP A 601 -11.67 -15.83 22.15
C TRP A 601 -12.33 -15.43 23.47
N GLU A 602 -13.20 -14.43 23.44
CA GLU A 602 -13.85 -13.93 24.65
C GLU A 602 -15.36 -14.12 24.62
N TRP A 603 -15.88 -14.71 25.70
CA TRP A 603 -17.31 -14.81 25.94
C TRP A 603 -17.98 -13.44 26.09
N CYS A 604 -18.96 -13.16 25.25
CA CYS A 604 -19.86 -12.03 25.41
C CYS A 604 -21.16 -12.44 26.13
N LEU A 605 -21.87 -11.43 26.61
CA LEU A 605 -23.13 -11.58 27.32
C LEU A 605 -24.29 -11.95 26.40
N ASP A 606 -24.17 -11.75 25.09
CA ASP A 606 -25.23 -11.84 24.10
C ASP A 606 -25.55 -13.27 23.66
N GLU A 607 -26.83 -13.50 23.37
CA GLU A 607 -27.26 -14.65 22.58
C GLU A 607 -26.89 -14.42 21.13
N TYR A 608 -26.26 -15.40 20.48
CA TYR A 608 -25.96 -15.26 19.06
C TYR A 608 -27.26 -15.29 18.25
N GLN A 609 -27.55 -14.19 17.58
CA GLN A 609 -28.61 -14.07 16.60
C GLN A 609 -27.99 -13.68 15.26
N GLN A 610 -28.24 -14.50 14.23
CA GLN A 610 -27.64 -14.33 12.90
C GLN A 610 -27.98 -12.95 12.29
N ASP A 611 -29.23 -12.51 12.43
CA ASP A 611 -29.70 -11.24 11.85
C ASP A 611 -29.64 -10.06 12.84
N PHE A 612 -28.84 -10.19 13.91
CA PHE A 612 -28.79 -9.17 14.98
C PHE A 612 -28.46 -7.80 14.43
N TYR A 613 -27.50 -7.66 13.51
CA TYR A 613 -27.07 -6.34 13.00
C TYR A 613 -28.14 -5.64 12.15
N THR A 614 -29.10 -6.39 11.62
CA THR A 614 -30.24 -5.82 10.89
C THR A 614 -31.34 -5.34 11.83
N SER A 615 -31.44 -5.93 13.03
CA SER A 615 -32.52 -5.66 14.01
C SER A 615 -32.02 -5.07 15.34
N SER A 616 -30.72 -4.78 15.44
CA SER A 616 -30.04 -4.32 16.64
C SER A 616 -30.66 -3.00 17.12
N PRO A 617 -31.07 -2.90 18.40
CA PRO A 617 -31.55 -1.64 18.94
C PRO A 617 -30.39 -0.63 19.02
N ARG A 618 -30.71 0.65 18.82
CA ARG A 618 -29.70 1.71 18.81
C ARG A 618 -29.03 1.92 20.17
N GLU A 619 -29.79 1.85 21.25
CA GLU A 619 -29.34 2.21 22.60
C GLU A 619 -28.97 0.95 23.39
N ASN A 620 -27.71 0.83 23.82
CA ASN A 620 -27.19 -0.28 24.62
C ASN A 620 -27.67 -1.67 24.15
N PRO A 621 -27.39 -2.07 22.90
CA PRO A 621 -27.89 -3.32 22.35
C PRO A 621 -27.41 -4.56 23.10
N LEU A 622 -28.34 -5.50 23.23
CA LEU A 622 -28.14 -6.82 23.80
C LEU A 622 -28.92 -7.85 22.97
N GLY A 623 -28.21 -8.83 22.44
CA GLY A 623 -28.76 -10.02 21.80
C GLY A 623 -29.46 -10.92 22.82
N GLY A 624 -30.79 -11.03 22.71
CA GLY A 624 -31.61 -11.88 23.57
C GLY A 624 -31.90 -11.29 24.95
N LYS A 625 -32.21 -12.15 25.92
CA LYS A 625 -32.46 -11.76 27.32
C LYS A 625 -31.58 -12.60 28.24
N ILE A 626 -30.93 -11.95 29.20
CA ILE A 626 -30.23 -12.68 30.25
C ILE A 626 -31.24 -13.02 31.33
N LEU A 627 -31.44 -14.31 31.55
CA LEU A 627 -32.32 -14.80 32.60
C LEU A 627 -31.59 -14.77 33.95
N ALA A 628 -32.31 -14.45 35.02
CA ALA A 628 -31.76 -14.53 36.39
C ALA A 628 -31.17 -15.92 36.70
N ASN A 629 -31.74 -16.98 36.12
CA ASN A 629 -31.16 -18.32 36.12
C ASN A 629 -30.39 -18.58 34.82
N TYR A 630 -29.24 -17.95 34.66
CA TYR A 630 -28.40 -18.09 33.45
C TYR A 630 -27.95 -19.54 33.21
N LYS A 631 -27.93 -20.40 34.24
CA LYS A 631 -27.60 -21.84 34.13
C LYS A 631 -28.62 -22.64 33.31
N ALA A 632 -29.80 -22.09 33.02
CA ALA A 632 -30.80 -22.72 32.16
C ALA A 632 -30.63 -22.41 30.66
N ILE A 633 -29.69 -21.52 30.30
CA ILE A 633 -29.48 -21.07 28.92
C ILE A 633 -28.68 -22.12 28.14
N THR A 634 -29.27 -22.71 27.10
CA THR A 634 -28.58 -23.67 26.22
C THR A 634 -28.22 -23.10 24.85
N SER A 635 -28.72 -21.90 24.52
CA SER A 635 -28.47 -21.26 23.24
C SER A 635 -27.03 -20.78 23.12
N ALA A 636 -26.53 -20.74 21.88
CA ALA A 636 -25.19 -20.29 21.58
C ALA A 636 -24.99 -18.82 21.98
N ARG A 637 -23.82 -18.51 22.51
CA ARG A 637 -23.43 -17.17 22.97
C ARG A 637 -22.44 -16.58 21.98
N VAL A 638 -22.44 -15.25 21.89
CA VAL A 638 -21.48 -14.54 21.04
C VAL A 638 -20.08 -14.67 21.64
N ILE A 639 -19.11 -14.88 20.77
CA ILE A 639 -17.68 -14.79 21.09
C ILE A 639 -17.00 -13.78 20.16
N ARG A 640 -16.01 -13.05 20.68
CA ARG A 640 -15.25 -12.02 19.94
C ARG A 640 -13.74 -12.12 20.17
N GLY A 641 -12.95 -11.50 19.28
CA GLY A 641 -11.51 -11.32 19.45
C GLY A 641 -10.61 -12.32 18.71
N GLY A 642 -11.06 -13.55 18.49
CA GLY A 642 -10.18 -14.58 17.93
C GLY A 642 -9.19 -15.13 18.96
N SER A 643 -8.53 -16.25 18.66
CA SER A 643 -7.55 -16.88 19.55
C SER A 643 -6.21 -17.14 18.85
N TRP A 644 -5.24 -17.65 19.61
CA TRP A 644 -3.91 -17.99 19.11
C TRP A 644 -3.90 -18.96 17.92
N GLU A 645 -4.92 -19.81 17.76
CA GLU A 645 -4.99 -20.81 16.69
C GLU A 645 -5.75 -20.31 15.46
N ASN A 646 -6.14 -19.03 15.42
CA ASN A 646 -6.90 -18.45 14.33
C ASN A 646 -6.04 -17.57 13.43
N TYR A 647 -6.39 -17.54 12.15
CA TYR A 647 -5.73 -16.68 11.16
C TYR A 647 -6.23 -15.22 11.23
N ASP A 648 -5.58 -14.33 10.50
CA ASP A 648 -5.80 -12.87 10.50
C ASP A 648 -7.27 -12.46 10.23
N ASN A 649 -8.01 -13.27 9.47
CA ASN A 649 -9.40 -13.03 9.12
C ASN A 649 -10.36 -13.24 10.30
N LEU A 650 -9.93 -13.96 11.34
CA LEU A 650 -10.75 -14.30 12.51
C LEU A 650 -10.51 -13.39 13.72
N ILE A 651 -9.44 -12.59 13.73
CA ILE A 651 -9.09 -11.68 14.83
C ILE A 651 -9.54 -10.22 14.59
N ARG A 652 -10.47 -10.01 13.65
CA ARG A 652 -10.99 -8.67 13.30
C ARG A 652 -11.92 -8.13 14.40
N VAL A 653 -11.93 -6.82 14.64
CA VAL A 653 -12.79 -6.18 15.68
C VAL A 653 -14.28 -6.40 15.47
N SER A 654 -14.71 -6.54 14.21
CA SER A 654 -16.11 -6.77 13.86
C SER A 654 -16.47 -8.25 13.77
N ASN A 655 -15.48 -9.15 13.78
CA ASN A 655 -15.76 -10.58 13.70
C ASN A 655 -16.53 -11.01 14.95
N ARG A 656 -17.68 -11.63 14.70
CA ARG A 656 -18.50 -12.28 15.71
C ARG A 656 -18.65 -13.74 15.30
N ASN A 657 -18.53 -14.61 16.28
CA ASN A 657 -18.83 -16.03 16.09
C ASN A 657 -19.71 -16.52 17.24
N ARG A 658 -20.01 -17.81 17.28
CA ARG A 658 -20.87 -18.41 18.29
C ARG A 658 -20.31 -19.71 18.80
N GLU A 659 -20.47 -19.93 20.09
CA GLU A 659 -20.26 -21.23 20.70
C GLU A 659 -21.38 -21.54 21.69
N HIS A 660 -21.70 -22.82 21.84
CA HIS A 660 -22.60 -23.24 22.91
C HIS A 660 -21.92 -23.00 24.29
N PRO A 661 -22.68 -22.84 25.39
CA PRO A 661 -22.15 -22.67 26.77
C PRO A 661 -21.34 -23.87 27.33
N THR A 662 -20.58 -24.55 26.50
CA THR A 662 -19.73 -25.72 26.77
C THR A 662 -18.27 -25.31 26.89
N GLN A 663 -17.44 -26.24 27.37
CA GLN A 663 -16.01 -26.02 27.54
C GLN A 663 -15.30 -26.08 26.18
N ILE A 664 -14.62 -25.00 25.81
CA ILE A 664 -13.82 -24.90 24.57
C ILE A 664 -12.43 -24.39 24.93
N HIS A 665 -11.39 -25.06 24.43
CA HIS A 665 -10.03 -24.88 24.97
C HIS A 665 -9.42 -23.50 24.71
N TYR A 666 -9.91 -22.76 23.71
CA TYR A 666 -9.42 -21.43 23.34
C TYR A 666 -10.27 -20.26 23.85
N LEU A 667 -11.31 -20.54 24.65
CA LEU A 667 -12.23 -19.53 25.16
C LEU A 667 -11.84 -19.06 26.56
N GLY A 668 -11.62 -17.76 26.66
CA GLY A 668 -11.50 -16.97 27.88
C GLY A 668 -12.60 -15.90 27.96
N PHE A 669 -12.34 -14.84 28.70
CA PHE A 669 -13.27 -13.72 28.87
C PHE A 669 -12.61 -12.53 29.55
N ARG A 670 -13.28 -11.37 29.46
CA ARG A 670 -13.04 -10.19 30.29
C ARG A 670 -14.36 -9.64 30.81
N CYS A 671 -14.34 -8.77 31.81
CA CYS A 671 -15.55 -8.25 32.44
C CYS A 671 -15.72 -6.74 32.24
N VAL A 672 -16.95 -6.28 32.43
CA VAL A 672 -17.32 -4.86 32.47
C VAL A 672 -18.10 -4.52 33.74
N ALA A 673 -18.04 -3.26 34.13
CA ALA A 673 -18.79 -2.70 35.26
C ALA A 673 -19.39 -1.35 34.87
N GLN A 674 -20.54 -1.01 35.44
CA GLN A 674 -21.13 0.31 35.25
C GLN A 674 -20.42 1.33 36.16
N PRO A 675 -20.19 2.58 35.73
CA PRO A 675 -19.69 3.62 36.61
C PRO A 675 -20.69 3.83 37.75
N SER A 676 -20.19 4.03 38.98
CA SER A 676 -21.04 4.43 40.09
C SER A 676 -21.69 5.79 39.76
N ARG A 677 -23.02 5.85 39.86
CA ARG A 677 -23.80 7.06 39.60
C ARG A 677 -23.54 8.15 40.63
#